data_AF-A0A5J6ZB10-F1
#
_entry.id   AF-A0A5J6ZB10-F1
#
_cell.length_a   1.000
_cell.length_b   1.000
_cell.length_c   1.000
_cell.angle_alpha   90.00
_cell.angle_beta   90.00
_cell.angle_gamma   90.00
#
_symmetry.space_group_name_H-M   'P 1'
#
loop_
_entity.id
_entity.type
_entity.pdbx_description
1 polymer ?
#
loop_
_entity_poly.entity_id
_entity_poly.type
_entity_poly.pdbx_seq_one_letter_code
_entity_poly.pdbx_strand_id
1 'polypeptide(L)'
;MAPKVRETMTNTTKKAPTKPVGGRAQGTGHGHSRRELSRWMVRVARPVMKPLVASTFFRMVDQLAGIALFGFAVLFVADYGFWHGFSDSDALAGEDIGGLWGSGVSLWPMIGVLVGLSLLKAAARYLEQYLGHLVAFRALELLRTHTFGKLWPQAPAVMYGARSGDMLERLTKDIDRLEVFYAHTIAPAITGVLTPLIVVVSMGFWGSWPMAGVLAAGLAMQILLVPALGMRAARRNAEKQGELRGALAQSVTDSVQGRTEVVGYSLQVERQSQSRGIGEEIVEAVESSAMITGGRKFLSLLVSWVTPLAVFIVGAWESHGGFGSGAATRYVAAEGTGVLGMFSAVTLDPTVLAAVAMVVAFRTFQPSKEFEELQQTLDSTFASAERLFTLTQQEPLVKDDGADVASGARQLPVGALGFSMRDVTYAYPDCDRAPALVDCSAEFPAGKHTVVVGTSGSGKSTLMQLLMRYADPDAGRVVVVGGGDGDQAGQGADGTGRAAGGGLECAGEGATGGEVASAGEGASGGETASAGEGASGGEAASAGEGADDKVFNGSDRKLEEPLTTVSLQELRSTVTYVSQVPFLFNRSVRENLLMGRPEAKTSDLWAACEIAHITEHVEKLEKGIDTPVGELAGSWSGGQRARLALARALVTRPKVLILDEYTAHLDPELAAKVRRSVRAALPHITIIEVTHRVQSAMDADHVIVVDAGRVVQQGTATELMNPDGRQDSAFKRLLSRDVK
;
A
#
# COMPACT_ATOMS: atom_id res chain seq x y z
N MET A 1 -38.83 -38.65 21.47
CA MET A 1 -39.98 -38.34 22.34
C MET A 1 -39.48 -37.42 23.45
N ALA A 2 -39.80 -36.14 23.35
CA ALA A 2 -39.45 -35.11 24.33
C ALA A 2 -40.76 -34.55 24.90
N PRO A 3 -40.85 -34.17 26.18
CA PRO A 3 -41.98 -33.39 26.65
C PRO A 3 -41.71 -31.89 26.47
N LYS A 4 -42.69 -31.25 25.82
CA LYS A 4 -42.92 -29.81 25.77
C LYS A 4 -43.18 -29.27 27.18
N VAL A 5 -42.54 -28.15 27.52
CA VAL A 5 -43.15 -27.14 28.39
C VAL A 5 -43.07 -25.81 27.66
N ARG A 6 -44.25 -25.22 27.40
CA ARG A 6 -44.44 -23.93 26.73
C ARG A 6 -44.85 -22.91 27.78
N GLU A 7 -44.35 -21.70 27.57
CA GLU A 7 -44.93 -20.39 27.94
C GLU A 7 -44.96 -19.98 29.42
N THR A 8 -44.08 -19.03 29.74
CA THR A 8 -44.50 -17.69 30.22
C THR A 8 -43.28 -16.77 30.25
N MET A 9 -43.18 -15.84 29.31
CA MET A 9 -42.73 -14.49 29.61
C MET A 9 -43.02 -13.56 28.43
N THR A 10 -44.08 -12.79 28.64
CA THR A 10 -44.50 -11.65 27.83
C THR A 10 -43.53 -10.49 28.05
N ASN A 11 -43.05 -9.94 26.94
CA ASN A 11 -43.00 -8.52 26.66
C ASN A 11 -42.25 -7.62 27.67
N THR A 12 -40.94 -7.47 27.49
CA THR A 12 -40.20 -6.28 27.91
C THR A 12 -39.42 -5.71 26.73
N THR A 13 -39.99 -4.65 26.16
CA THR A 13 -39.32 -3.49 25.56
C THR A 13 -38.06 -3.73 24.72
N LYS A 14 -38.25 -3.66 23.39
CA LYS A 14 -37.24 -3.24 22.40
C LYS A 14 -36.44 -2.04 22.95
N LYS A 15 -35.22 -2.29 23.45
CA LYS A 15 -34.24 -1.24 23.73
C LYS A 15 -33.50 -0.98 22.43
N ALA A 16 -33.75 0.18 21.83
CA ALA A 16 -32.99 0.67 20.69
C ALA A 16 -31.48 0.66 21.01
N PRO A 17 -30.59 0.37 20.04
CA PRO A 17 -29.16 0.48 20.26
C PRO A 17 -28.84 1.94 20.62
N THR A 18 -28.35 2.13 21.84
CA THR A 18 -27.86 3.41 22.34
C THR A 18 -26.70 3.86 21.47
N LYS A 19 -26.89 4.98 20.76
CA LYS A 19 -25.82 5.72 20.08
C LYS A 19 -24.69 6.01 21.09
N PRO A 20 -23.41 5.76 20.75
CA PRO A 20 -22.32 6.36 21.51
C PRO A 20 -22.32 7.87 21.25
N VAL A 21 -22.34 8.65 22.32
CA VAL A 21 -22.30 10.12 22.30
C VAL A 21 -20.93 10.57 22.81
N GLY A 22 -20.20 11.28 21.94
CA GLY A 22 -19.00 12.08 22.22
C GLY A 22 -17.68 11.33 22.05
N GLY A 23 -16.72 11.72 21.21
CA GLY A 23 -16.64 12.83 20.25
C GLY A 23 -15.34 12.74 19.44
N ARG A 24 -15.43 12.95 18.11
CA ARG A 24 -14.37 13.29 17.12
C ARG A 24 -13.02 12.55 17.29
N ALA A 25 -12.71 11.51 16.51
CA ALA A 25 -12.56 11.55 15.06
C ALA A 25 -13.02 10.25 14.38
N GLN A 26 -14.33 10.10 14.18
CA GLN A 26 -14.77 9.34 13.02
C GLN A 26 -14.48 10.22 11.80
N GLY A 27 -13.47 9.83 11.02
CA GLY A 27 -13.37 10.26 9.63
C GLY A 27 -14.74 10.08 9.02
N THR A 28 -15.40 11.19 8.71
CA THR A 28 -16.75 11.19 8.16
C THR A 28 -16.76 10.28 6.94
N GLY A 29 -17.55 9.21 7.00
CA GLY A 29 -17.76 8.25 5.93
C GLY A 29 -18.37 8.91 4.70
N HIS A 30 -17.54 9.60 3.93
CA HIS A 30 -17.68 9.72 2.50
C HIS A 30 -16.57 8.86 1.95
N GLY A 31 -16.88 7.59 1.66
CA GLY A 31 -15.94 6.76 0.93
C GLY A 31 -15.45 7.51 -0.31
N HIS A 32 -14.15 7.44 -0.58
CA HIS A 32 -13.55 8.23 -1.64
C HIS A 32 -14.30 8.02 -2.96
N SER A 33 -14.55 9.11 -3.70
CA SER A 33 -15.31 9.00 -4.93
C SER A 33 -14.58 8.06 -5.90
N ARG A 34 -15.30 7.16 -6.59
CA ARG A 34 -14.69 6.31 -7.64
C ARG A 34 -13.91 7.14 -8.67
N ARG A 35 -14.32 8.39 -8.91
CA ARG A 35 -13.62 9.34 -9.79
C ARG A 35 -12.31 9.86 -9.22
N GLU A 36 -12.20 9.96 -7.91
CA GLU A 36 -10.96 10.35 -7.21
C GLU A 36 -9.97 9.19 -7.22
N LEU A 37 -10.43 8.00 -6.84
CA LEU A 37 -9.64 6.77 -6.84
C LEU A 37 -9.12 6.43 -8.24
N SER A 38 -9.97 6.50 -9.27
CA SER A 38 -9.55 6.24 -10.64
C SER A 38 -8.52 7.26 -11.15
N ARG A 39 -8.68 8.55 -10.81
CA ARG A 39 -7.71 9.60 -11.15
C ARG A 39 -6.37 9.36 -10.47
N TRP A 40 -6.37 8.92 -9.21
CA TRP A 40 -5.14 8.57 -8.50
C TRP A 40 -4.45 7.37 -9.15
N MET A 41 -5.17 6.27 -9.40
CA MET A 41 -4.64 5.07 -10.07
C MET A 41 -4.00 5.41 -11.43
N VAL A 42 -4.73 6.13 -12.29
CA VAL A 42 -4.24 6.55 -13.61
C VAL A 42 -3.03 7.48 -13.50
N ARG A 43 -2.98 8.35 -12.48
CA ARG A 43 -1.84 9.24 -12.25
C ARG A 43 -0.58 8.47 -11.86
N VAL A 44 -0.71 7.47 -10.99
CA VAL A 44 0.41 6.58 -10.61
C VAL A 44 0.88 5.75 -11.82
N ALA A 45 -0.06 5.23 -12.61
CA ALA A 45 0.23 4.43 -13.81
C ALA A 45 0.52 5.25 -15.07
N ARG A 46 0.72 6.58 -14.98
CA ARG A 46 0.92 7.46 -16.14
C ARG A 46 1.99 6.98 -17.14
N PRO A 47 3.14 6.41 -16.73
CA PRO A 47 4.16 5.92 -17.67
C PRO A 47 3.67 4.82 -18.61
N VAL A 48 2.68 4.02 -18.20
CA VAL A 48 2.19 2.85 -18.94
C VAL A 48 0.88 3.12 -19.70
N MET A 49 0.45 4.38 -19.78
CA MET A 49 -0.79 4.72 -20.49
C MET A 49 -0.68 4.59 -22.01
N LYS A 50 0.52 4.75 -22.61
CA LYS A 50 0.67 4.61 -24.08
C LYS A 50 0.42 3.18 -24.57
N PRO A 51 1.01 2.12 -23.98
CA PRO A 51 0.67 0.75 -24.35
C PRO A 51 -0.80 0.39 -24.09
N LEU A 52 -1.46 1.02 -23.12
CA LEU A 52 -2.89 0.81 -22.86
C LEU A 52 -3.78 1.32 -24.00
N VAL A 53 -3.43 2.46 -24.58
CA VAL A 53 -4.11 2.98 -25.79
C VAL A 53 -3.94 1.99 -26.94
N ALA A 54 -2.73 1.44 -27.13
CA ALA A 54 -2.49 0.42 -28.15
C ALA A 54 -3.31 -0.86 -27.89
N SER A 55 -3.39 -1.35 -26.65
CA SER A 55 -4.24 -2.50 -26.28
C SER A 55 -5.71 -2.21 -26.61
N THR A 56 -6.21 -1.03 -26.26
CA THR A 56 -7.60 -0.61 -26.53
C THR A 56 -7.88 -0.55 -28.04
N PHE A 57 -6.91 -0.07 -28.83
CA PHE A 57 -6.99 -0.05 -30.29
C PHE A 57 -7.07 -1.48 -30.86
N PHE A 58 -6.17 -2.38 -30.46
CA PHE A 58 -6.19 -3.77 -30.93
C PHE A 58 -7.46 -4.50 -30.51
N ARG A 59 -8.00 -4.23 -29.31
CA ARG A 59 -9.31 -4.75 -28.90
C ARG A 59 -10.42 -4.30 -29.85
N MET A 60 -10.44 -3.02 -30.22
CA MET A 60 -11.43 -2.50 -31.16
C MET A 60 -11.27 -3.14 -32.54
N VAL A 61 -10.04 -3.38 -33.00
CA VAL A 61 -9.77 -4.11 -34.25
C VAL A 61 -10.26 -5.56 -34.17
N ASP A 62 -10.00 -6.29 -33.08
CA ASP A 62 -10.51 -7.66 -32.86
C ASP A 62 -12.04 -7.69 -32.93
N GLN A 63 -12.71 -6.77 -32.22
CA GLN A 63 -14.17 -6.71 -32.20
C GLN A 63 -14.74 -6.36 -33.58
N LEU A 64 -14.20 -5.35 -34.28
CA LEU A 64 -14.67 -4.96 -35.61
C LEU A 64 -14.40 -6.05 -36.65
N ALA A 65 -13.22 -6.69 -36.64
CA ALA A 65 -12.92 -7.83 -37.50
C ALA A 65 -13.87 -9.00 -37.22
N GLY A 66 -14.19 -9.24 -35.93
CA GLY A 66 -15.19 -10.20 -35.51
C GLY A 66 -16.59 -9.90 -36.03
N ILE A 67 -17.03 -8.64 -36.03
CA ILE A 67 -18.33 -8.24 -36.57
C ILE A 67 -18.34 -8.36 -38.10
N ALA A 68 -17.28 -7.89 -38.76
CA ALA A 68 -17.11 -7.94 -40.21
C ALA A 68 -17.14 -9.38 -40.73
N LEU A 69 -16.46 -10.31 -40.06
CA LEU A 69 -16.42 -11.73 -40.44
C LEU A 69 -17.83 -12.33 -40.63
N PHE A 70 -18.75 -12.01 -39.72
CA PHE A 70 -20.14 -12.49 -39.80
C PHE A 70 -20.96 -11.73 -40.83
N GLY A 71 -20.76 -10.41 -40.97
CA GLY A 71 -21.41 -9.63 -42.01
C GLY A 71 -21.05 -10.10 -43.42
N PHE A 72 -19.75 -10.29 -43.68
CA PHE A 72 -19.25 -10.80 -44.97
C PHE A 72 -19.69 -12.23 -45.26
N ALA A 73 -19.77 -13.10 -44.25
CA ALA A 73 -20.28 -14.46 -44.45
C ALA A 73 -21.76 -14.46 -44.91
N VAL A 74 -22.60 -13.60 -44.35
CA VAL A 74 -24.03 -13.50 -44.74
C VAL A 74 -24.16 -12.86 -46.12
N LEU A 75 -23.42 -11.78 -46.40
CA LEU A 75 -23.38 -11.15 -47.72
C LEU A 75 -23.04 -12.19 -48.80
N PHE A 76 -22.05 -13.04 -48.51
CA PHE A 76 -21.65 -14.09 -49.43
C PHE A 76 -22.73 -15.14 -49.67
N VAL A 77 -23.33 -15.69 -48.60
CA VAL A 77 -24.38 -16.72 -48.73
C VAL A 77 -25.57 -16.17 -49.54
N ALA A 78 -25.90 -14.91 -49.32
CA ALA A 78 -26.99 -14.25 -50.00
C ALA A 78 -26.70 -13.94 -51.48
N ASP A 79 -25.51 -13.44 -51.80
CA ASP A 79 -25.09 -13.22 -53.20
C ASP A 79 -25.00 -14.56 -53.94
N TYR A 80 -24.39 -15.58 -53.34
CA TYR A 80 -24.30 -16.93 -53.92
C TYR A 80 -25.68 -17.58 -54.11
N GLY A 81 -26.59 -17.44 -53.14
CA GLY A 81 -27.97 -17.95 -53.25
C GLY A 81 -28.82 -17.21 -54.30
N PHE A 82 -28.58 -15.91 -54.50
CA PHE A 82 -29.25 -15.09 -55.50
C PHE A 82 -28.81 -15.46 -56.93
N TRP A 83 -27.50 -15.60 -57.16
CA TRP A 83 -26.98 -16.01 -58.49
C TRP A 83 -27.25 -17.48 -58.84
N HIS A 84 -27.55 -18.34 -57.86
CA HIS A 84 -27.84 -19.76 -58.05
C HIS A 84 -29.30 -20.18 -57.85
N GLY A 85 -30.24 -19.23 -57.83
CA GLY A 85 -31.67 -19.54 -57.93
C GLY A 85 -32.28 -20.21 -56.71
N PHE A 86 -31.76 -19.97 -55.49
CA PHE A 86 -32.36 -20.49 -54.25
C PHE A 86 -33.76 -19.91 -53.96
N SER A 87 -34.20 -18.88 -54.71
CA SER A 87 -35.51 -18.23 -54.57
C SER A 87 -36.60 -18.80 -55.48
N ASP A 88 -36.26 -19.60 -56.49
CA ASP A 88 -37.28 -20.28 -57.30
C ASP A 88 -37.71 -21.57 -56.59
N SER A 89 -39.00 -21.63 -56.22
CA SER A 89 -39.62 -22.77 -55.54
C SER A 89 -39.51 -24.10 -56.30
N ASP A 90 -39.11 -24.05 -57.58
CA ASP A 90 -38.94 -25.21 -58.45
C ASP A 90 -37.54 -25.86 -58.33
N ALA A 91 -36.53 -25.14 -57.85
CA ALA A 91 -35.16 -25.68 -57.71
C ALA A 91 -34.98 -26.66 -56.54
N LEU A 92 -35.91 -26.65 -55.57
CA LEU A 92 -35.96 -27.62 -54.47
C LEU A 92 -36.66 -28.93 -54.86
N ALA A 93 -37.35 -28.95 -56.01
CA ALA A 93 -38.05 -30.10 -56.56
C ALA A 93 -37.18 -30.84 -57.60
N GLY A 94 -35.95 -31.20 -57.20
CA GLY A 94 -35.20 -32.32 -57.78
C GLY A 94 -35.00 -32.33 -59.29
N GLU A 95 -34.03 -31.56 -59.77
CA GLU A 95 -33.11 -31.90 -60.87
C GLU A 95 -32.01 -30.82 -60.86
N ASP A 96 -30.73 -31.20 -60.97
CA ASP A 96 -29.55 -30.30 -60.95
C ASP A 96 -29.00 -29.74 -59.62
N ILE A 97 -28.75 -30.64 -58.66
CA ILE A 97 -27.71 -30.41 -57.62
C ILE A 97 -26.29 -30.33 -58.24
N GLY A 98 -26.13 -30.72 -59.52
CA GLY A 98 -24.88 -30.64 -60.27
C GLY A 98 -24.43 -29.21 -60.64
N GLY A 99 -25.32 -28.22 -60.59
CA GLY A 99 -25.01 -26.82 -60.93
C GLY A 99 -24.16 -26.07 -59.89
N LEU A 100 -24.11 -26.56 -58.64
CA LEU A 100 -23.36 -25.95 -57.53
C LEU A 100 -21.84 -25.92 -57.73
N TRP A 101 -21.31 -26.87 -58.50
CA TRP A 101 -19.89 -27.00 -58.80
C TRP A 101 -19.54 -26.59 -60.24
N GLY A 102 -20.55 -26.29 -61.07
CA GLY A 102 -20.41 -26.00 -62.50
C GLY A 102 -20.48 -24.52 -62.87
N SER A 103 -20.86 -23.64 -61.95
CA SER A 103 -20.79 -22.20 -62.14
C SER A 103 -19.36 -21.71 -61.93
N GLY A 104 -18.76 -21.04 -62.93
CA GLY A 104 -17.38 -20.55 -62.89
C GLY A 104 -17.07 -19.45 -61.85
N VAL A 105 -17.79 -19.39 -60.73
CA VAL A 105 -17.60 -18.42 -59.64
C VAL A 105 -16.56 -18.96 -58.66
N SER A 106 -15.38 -18.34 -58.64
CA SER A 106 -14.30 -18.76 -57.74
C SER A 106 -14.63 -18.44 -56.29
N LEU A 107 -14.68 -19.45 -55.41
CA LEU A 107 -14.84 -19.28 -53.95
C LEU A 107 -13.56 -18.79 -53.24
N TRP A 108 -12.42 -18.87 -53.93
CA TRP A 108 -11.09 -18.55 -53.38
C TRP A 108 -10.93 -17.12 -52.86
N PRO A 109 -11.41 -16.06 -53.54
CA PRO A 109 -11.34 -14.69 -53.02
C PRO A 109 -12.12 -14.52 -51.72
N MET A 110 -13.30 -15.16 -51.60
CA MET A 110 -14.09 -15.15 -50.37
C MET A 110 -13.34 -15.83 -49.23
N ILE A 111 -12.86 -17.06 -49.46
CA ILE A 111 -12.08 -17.79 -48.46
C ILE A 111 -10.87 -16.94 -48.04
N GLY A 112 -10.20 -16.28 -48.99
CA GLY A 112 -9.12 -15.34 -48.73
C GLY A 112 -9.51 -14.20 -47.79
N VAL A 113 -10.66 -13.54 -48.01
CA VAL A 113 -11.17 -12.47 -47.13
C VAL A 113 -11.51 -12.99 -45.74
N LEU A 114 -12.21 -14.13 -45.63
CA LEU A 114 -12.59 -14.71 -44.33
C LEU A 114 -11.36 -15.18 -43.54
N VAL A 115 -10.38 -15.80 -44.21
CA VAL A 115 -9.10 -16.18 -43.59
C VAL A 115 -8.32 -14.94 -43.18
N GLY A 116 -8.24 -13.92 -44.04
CA GLY A 116 -7.58 -12.65 -43.73
C GLY A 116 -8.18 -11.96 -42.50
N LEU A 117 -9.50 -11.83 -42.43
CA LEU A 117 -10.21 -11.27 -41.27
C LEU A 117 -10.01 -12.12 -40.01
N SER A 118 -9.99 -13.45 -40.13
CA SER A 118 -9.74 -14.36 -39.01
C SER A 118 -8.32 -14.23 -38.46
N LEU A 119 -7.31 -14.10 -39.33
CA LEU A 119 -5.92 -13.88 -38.94
C LEU A 119 -5.72 -12.50 -38.32
N LEU A 120 -6.31 -11.45 -38.91
CA LEU A 120 -6.29 -10.10 -38.35
C LEU A 120 -6.91 -10.09 -36.95
N LYS A 121 -8.07 -10.74 -36.78
CA LYS A 121 -8.73 -10.91 -35.49
C LYS A 121 -7.82 -11.61 -34.48
N ALA A 122 -7.20 -12.74 -34.86
CA ALA A 122 -6.32 -13.48 -33.98
C ALA A 122 -5.08 -12.66 -33.55
N ALA A 123 -4.44 -11.96 -34.49
CA ALA A 123 -3.30 -11.10 -34.22
C ALA A 123 -3.68 -9.92 -33.30
N ALA A 124 -4.81 -9.26 -33.58
CA ALA A 124 -5.32 -8.16 -32.77
C ALA A 124 -5.64 -8.62 -31.34
N ARG A 125 -6.31 -9.78 -31.17
CA ARG A 125 -6.57 -10.37 -29.85
C ARG A 125 -5.29 -10.69 -29.07
N TYR A 126 -4.27 -11.24 -29.74
CA TYR A 126 -2.99 -11.52 -29.08
C TYR A 126 -2.32 -10.23 -28.60
N LEU A 127 -2.22 -9.23 -29.48
CA LEU A 127 -1.59 -7.94 -29.16
C LEU A 127 -2.35 -7.19 -28.08
N GLU A 128 -3.69 -7.22 -28.12
CA GLU A 128 -4.55 -6.71 -27.06
C GLU A 128 -4.17 -7.34 -25.71
N GLN A 129 -4.23 -8.67 -25.61
CA GLN A 129 -4.03 -9.38 -24.34
C GLN A 129 -2.62 -9.17 -23.80
N TYR A 130 -1.60 -9.25 -24.67
CA TYR A 130 -0.22 -9.03 -24.30
C TYR A 130 0.00 -7.62 -23.74
N LEU A 131 -0.45 -6.59 -24.48
CA LEU A 131 -0.29 -5.20 -24.06
C LEU A 131 -1.12 -4.89 -22.80
N GLY A 132 -2.32 -5.44 -22.68
CA GLY A 132 -3.20 -5.26 -21.52
C GLY A 132 -2.56 -5.77 -20.22
N HIS A 133 -2.03 -7.00 -20.22
CA HIS A 133 -1.34 -7.55 -19.05
C HIS A 133 0.01 -6.88 -18.81
N LEU A 134 0.76 -6.51 -19.85
CA LEU A 134 2.01 -5.77 -19.69
C LEU A 134 1.78 -4.44 -18.94
N VAL A 135 0.74 -3.70 -19.32
CA VAL A 135 0.33 -2.47 -18.62
C VAL A 135 -0.05 -2.78 -17.19
N ALA A 136 -0.83 -3.83 -16.95
CA ALA A 136 -1.29 -4.18 -15.63
C ALA A 136 -0.11 -4.51 -14.69
N PHE A 137 0.80 -5.41 -15.07
CA PHE A 137 1.94 -5.76 -14.24
C PHE A 137 2.88 -4.57 -13.96
N ARG A 138 3.13 -3.73 -14.97
CA ARG A 138 3.94 -2.51 -14.75
C ARG A 138 3.21 -1.47 -13.90
N ALA A 139 1.89 -1.34 -14.02
CA ALA A 139 1.11 -0.48 -13.14
C ALA A 139 1.14 -0.97 -11.68
N LEU A 140 1.07 -2.29 -11.45
CA LEU A 140 1.21 -2.89 -10.12
C LEU A 140 2.59 -2.64 -9.51
N GLU A 141 3.66 -2.79 -10.30
CA GLU A 141 5.03 -2.47 -9.87
C GLU A 141 5.14 -1.00 -9.43
N LEU A 142 4.62 -0.07 -10.23
CA LEU A 142 4.62 1.36 -9.91
C LEU A 142 3.79 1.66 -8.65
N LEU A 143 2.61 1.05 -8.51
CA LEU A 143 1.77 1.18 -7.31
C LEU A 143 2.48 0.66 -6.07
N ARG A 144 3.15 -0.50 -6.15
CA ARG A 144 3.88 -1.09 -5.05
C ARG A 144 5.04 -0.20 -4.61
N THR A 145 5.86 0.27 -5.56
CA THR A 145 6.98 1.17 -5.27
C THR A 145 6.52 2.52 -4.74
N HIS A 146 5.44 3.09 -5.30
CA HIS A 146 4.85 4.34 -4.81
C HIS A 146 4.32 4.21 -3.38
N THR A 147 3.58 3.13 -3.10
CA THR A 147 3.00 2.88 -1.78
C THR A 147 4.10 2.63 -0.75
N PHE A 148 5.09 1.80 -1.08
CA PHE A 148 6.21 1.52 -0.19
C PHE A 148 7.07 2.76 0.07
N GLY A 149 7.34 3.56 -0.96
CA GLY A 149 8.11 4.81 -0.85
C GLY A 149 7.43 5.85 0.03
N LYS A 150 6.09 5.86 0.12
CA LYS A 150 5.35 6.73 1.04
C LYS A 150 5.27 6.20 2.47
N LEU A 151 5.30 4.88 2.66
CA LEU A 151 5.15 4.24 3.97
C LEU A 151 6.46 4.13 4.75
N TRP A 152 7.56 3.76 4.08
CA TRP A 152 8.83 3.53 4.76
C TRP A 152 9.36 4.74 5.54
N PRO A 153 9.31 6.00 5.04
CA PRO A 153 9.76 7.17 5.81
C PRO A 153 8.98 7.39 7.11
N GLN A 154 7.73 6.92 7.15
CA GLN A 154 6.83 7.03 8.30
C GLN A 154 6.96 5.86 9.28
N ALA A 155 7.75 4.84 8.95
CA ALA A 155 8.03 3.75 9.88
C ALA A 155 8.99 4.21 10.99
N PRO A 156 8.81 3.76 12.25
CA PRO A 156 7.80 2.82 12.71
C PRO A 156 6.44 3.44 13.07
N ALA A 157 6.31 4.78 13.06
CA ALA A 157 5.13 5.51 13.51
C ALA A 157 3.81 5.04 12.85
N VAL A 158 3.84 4.80 11.54
CA VAL A 158 2.67 4.36 10.77
C VAL A 158 2.14 2.98 11.20
N MET A 159 2.95 2.19 11.91
CA MET A 159 2.59 0.85 12.38
C MET A 159 1.77 0.87 13.68
N TYR A 160 1.64 2.00 14.37
CA TYR A 160 0.89 2.06 15.64
C TYR A 160 -0.63 1.92 15.44
N GLY A 161 -1.17 2.38 14.30
CA GLY A 161 -2.60 2.28 13.95
C GLY A 161 -2.99 1.06 13.13
N ALA A 162 -2.03 0.25 12.67
CA ALA A 162 -2.28 -0.88 11.78
C ALA A 162 -1.55 -2.14 12.20
N ARG A 163 -2.26 -3.28 12.26
CA ARG A 163 -1.61 -4.58 12.48
C ARG A 163 -0.66 -4.86 11.31
N SER A 164 0.56 -5.30 11.60
CA SER A 164 1.57 -5.58 10.55
C SER A 164 1.08 -6.58 9.49
N GLY A 165 0.22 -7.53 9.88
CA GLY A 165 -0.44 -8.45 8.94
C GLY A 165 -1.38 -7.74 7.95
N ASP A 166 -2.17 -6.77 8.43
CA ASP A 166 -3.09 -6.00 7.60
C ASP A 166 -2.33 -5.11 6.60
N MET A 167 -1.17 -4.57 7.01
CA MET A 167 -0.28 -3.80 6.12
C MET A 167 0.30 -4.67 5.01
N LEU A 168 0.74 -5.88 5.33
CA LEU A 168 1.23 -6.84 4.34
C LEU A 168 0.13 -7.27 3.37
N GLU A 169 -1.09 -7.55 3.86
CA GLU A 169 -2.22 -7.88 3.00
C GLU A 169 -2.57 -6.71 2.06
N ARG A 170 -2.50 -5.46 2.54
CA ARG A 170 -2.68 -4.27 1.70
C ARG A 170 -1.59 -4.15 0.64
N LEU A 171 -0.31 -4.30 1.00
CA LEU A 171 0.84 -4.16 0.11
C LEU A 171 0.98 -5.29 -0.93
N THR A 172 0.31 -6.41 -0.72
CA THR A 172 0.36 -7.57 -1.62
C THR A 172 -0.99 -7.74 -2.30
N LYS A 173 -1.94 -8.35 -1.59
CA LYS A 173 -3.24 -8.79 -2.10
C LYS A 173 -4.13 -7.66 -2.59
N ASP A 174 -4.19 -6.53 -1.88
CA ASP A 174 -5.00 -5.39 -2.35
C ASP A 174 -4.40 -4.73 -3.59
N ILE A 175 -3.06 -4.65 -3.68
CA ILE A 175 -2.39 -4.19 -4.89
C ILE A 175 -2.67 -5.16 -6.04
N ASP A 176 -2.52 -6.46 -5.84
CA ASP A 176 -2.75 -7.47 -6.89
C ASP A 176 -4.20 -7.42 -7.42
N ARG A 177 -5.19 -7.12 -6.57
CA ARG A 177 -6.59 -6.90 -7.02
C ARG A 177 -6.77 -5.70 -7.94
N LEU A 178 -5.85 -4.73 -7.94
CA LEU A 178 -5.86 -3.61 -8.87
C LEU A 178 -5.44 -4.02 -10.29
N GLU A 179 -4.87 -5.21 -10.50
CA GLU A 179 -4.52 -5.72 -11.82
C GLU A 179 -5.73 -5.69 -12.75
N VAL A 180 -6.88 -6.12 -12.22
CA VAL A 180 -8.14 -6.26 -12.95
C VAL A 180 -8.63 -4.91 -13.50
N PHE A 181 -8.33 -3.80 -12.81
CA PHE A 181 -8.61 -2.45 -13.30
C PHE A 181 -7.87 -2.17 -14.61
N TYR A 182 -6.59 -2.49 -14.66
CA TYR A 182 -5.73 -2.16 -15.80
C TYR A 182 -5.87 -3.16 -16.95
N ALA A 183 -5.90 -4.47 -16.65
CA ALA A 183 -5.96 -5.52 -17.67
C ALA A 183 -7.36 -5.68 -18.28
N HIS A 184 -8.42 -5.59 -17.46
CA HIS A 184 -9.75 -6.06 -17.85
C HIS A 184 -10.85 -5.02 -17.67
N THR A 185 -10.56 -3.80 -17.21
CA THR A 185 -11.58 -2.77 -17.03
C THR A 185 -11.50 -1.66 -18.06
N ILE A 186 -10.33 -1.01 -18.19
CA ILE A 186 -10.23 0.23 -19.00
C ILE A 186 -10.52 -0.03 -20.49
N ALA A 187 -9.80 -0.98 -21.10
CA ALA A 187 -9.98 -1.27 -22.53
C ALA A 187 -11.41 -1.77 -22.84
N PRO A 188 -11.96 -2.76 -22.11
CA PRO A 188 -13.35 -3.19 -22.31
C PRO A 188 -14.37 -2.07 -22.12
N ALA A 189 -14.23 -1.22 -21.10
CA ALA A 189 -15.15 -0.10 -20.86
C ALA A 189 -15.15 0.92 -22.02
N ILE A 190 -13.99 1.21 -22.60
CA ILE A 190 -13.88 2.12 -23.75
C ILE A 190 -14.48 1.47 -25.00
N THR A 191 -14.09 0.23 -25.30
CA THR A 191 -14.56 -0.48 -26.50
C THR A 191 -16.06 -0.83 -26.45
N GLY A 192 -16.62 -1.07 -25.26
CA GLY A 192 -18.04 -1.33 -25.06
C GLY A 192 -18.95 -0.16 -25.43
N VAL A 193 -18.39 1.06 -25.56
CA VAL A 193 -19.10 2.25 -26.04
C VAL A 193 -18.68 2.64 -27.45
N LEU A 194 -17.37 2.65 -27.74
CA LEU A 194 -16.86 3.09 -29.04
C LEU A 194 -17.19 2.12 -30.17
N THR A 195 -17.04 0.80 -29.95
CA THR A 195 -17.31 -0.19 -31.00
C THR A 195 -18.78 -0.16 -31.45
N PRO A 196 -19.78 -0.16 -30.55
CA PRO A 196 -21.18 -0.03 -30.97
C PRO A 196 -21.49 1.30 -31.66
N LEU A 197 -20.87 2.41 -31.24
CA LEU A 197 -21.03 3.71 -31.90
C LEU A 197 -20.50 3.67 -33.34
N ILE A 198 -19.32 3.07 -33.56
CA ILE A 198 -18.75 2.90 -34.90
C ILE A 198 -19.67 2.06 -35.78
N VAL A 199 -20.27 1.00 -35.24
CA VAL A 199 -21.18 0.14 -36.00
C VAL A 199 -22.49 0.87 -36.34
N VAL A 200 -23.08 1.63 -35.40
CA VAL A 200 -24.29 2.43 -35.66
C VAL A 200 -24.05 3.44 -36.78
N VAL A 201 -22.94 4.19 -36.71
CA VAL A 201 -22.58 5.17 -37.73
C VAL A 201 -22.33 4.48 -39.07
N SER A 202 -21.59 3.37 -39.07
CA SER A 202 -21.33 2.58 -40.28
C SER A 202 -22.63 2.05 -40.89
N MET A 203 -23.57 1.56 -40.06
CA MET A 203 -24.87 1.07 -40.53
C MET A 203 -25.74 2.18 -41.12
N GLY A 204 -25.64 3.41 -40.62
CA GLY A 204 -26.31 4.57 -41.21
C GLY A 204 -25.74 4.98 -42.57
N PHE A 205 -24.42 4.84 -42.77
CA PHE A 205 -23.77 5.17 -44.05
C PHE A 205 -23.92 4.08 -45.11
N TRP A 206 -23.73 2.81 -44.75
CA TRP A 206 -23.72 1.67 -45.68
C TRP A 206 -25.09 0.97 -45.80
N GLY A 207 -25.96 1.10 -44.80
CA GLY A 207 -27.30 0.51 -44.77
C GLY A 207 -28.39 1.59 -44.85
N SER A 208 -29.04 1.88 -43.73
CA SER A 208 -30.00 2.96 -43.61
C SER A 208 -30.00 3.59 -42.21
N TRP A 209 -30.32 4.89 -42.14
CA TRP A 209 -30.41 5.62 -40.88
C TRP A 209 -31.56 5.14 -39.97
N PRO A 210 -32.73 4.72 -40.47
CA PRO A 210 -33.78 4.14 -39.62
C PRO A 210 -33.34 2.83 -38.96
N MET A 211 -32.67 1.95 -39.69
CA MET A 211 -32.05 0.75 -39.11
C MET A 211 -31.03 1.11 -38.03
N ALA A 212 -30.16 2.09 -38.32
CA ALA A 212 -29.17 2.59 -37.36
C ALA A 212 -29.83 3.18 -36.09
N GLY A 213 -30.96 3.88 -36.24
CA GLY A 213 -31.74 4.42 -35.14
C GLY A 213 -32.31 3.34 -34.22
N VAL A 214 -32.84 2.26 -34.78
CA VAL A 214 -33.32 1.09 -34.00
C VAL A 214 -32.18 0.45 -33.23
N LEU A 215 -31.03 0.24 -33.87
CA LEU A 215 -29.84 -0.31 -33.21
C LEU A 215 -29.35 0.62 -32.09
N ALA A 216 -29.28 1.92 -32.34
CA ALA A 216 -28.88 2.91 -31.34
C ALA A 216 -29.83 2.93 -30.13
N ALA A 217 -31.14 2.81 -30.34
CA ALA A 217 -32.13 2.74 -29.28
C ALA A 217 -31.97 1.46 -28.43
N GLY A 218 -31.78 0.30 -29.06
CA GLY A 218 -31.55 -0.96 -28.34
C GLY A 218 -30.24 -0.96 -27.54
N LEU A 219 -29.17 -0.42 -28.12
CA LEU A 219 -27.88 -0.25 -27.42
C LEU A 219 -27.98 0.74 -26.26
N ALA A 220 -28.68 1.87 -26.43
CA ALA A 220 -28.91 2.84 -25.36
C ALA A 220 -29.72 2.22 -24.22
N MET A 221 -30.74 1.42 -24.53
CA MET A 221 -31.50 0.66 -23.54
C MET A 221 -30.59 -0.29 -22.76
N GLN A 222 -29.71 -1.04 -23.44
CA GLN A 222 -28.81 -1.98 -22.79
C GLN A 222 -27.71 -1.31 -21.95
N ILE A 223 -27.11 -0.21 -22.43
CA ILE A 223 -25.98 0.46 -21.75
C ILE A 223 -26.47 1.36 -20.60
N LEU A 224 -27.62 2.04 -20.76
CA LEU A 224 -28.09 3.05 -19.81
C LEU A 224 -29.25 2.54 -18.93
N LEU A 225 -30.26 1.89 -19.53
CA LEU A 225 -31.49 1.54 -18.81
C LEU A 225 -31.34 0.25 -18.00
N VAL A 226 -30.85 -0.83 -18.62
CA VAL A 226 -30.72 -2.15 -17.97
C VAL A 226 -29.85 -2.09 -16.70
N PRO A 227 -28.68 -1.42 -16.68
CA PRO A 227 -27.86 -1.36 -15.48
C PRO A 227 -28.41 -0.41 -14.41
N ALA A 228 -29.18 0.62 -14.80
CA ALA A 228 -29.81 1.56 -13.86
C ALA A 228 -30.93 0.89 -13.06
N LEU A 229 -31.62 -0.08 -13.65
CA LEU A 229 -32.66 -0.87 -12.98
C LEU A 229 -32.05 -1.68 -11.83
N GLY A 230 -32.53 -1.42 -10.62
CA GLY A 230 -32.10 -2.15 -9.42
C GLY A 230 -30.70 -1.80 -8.91
N MET A 231 -29.99 -0.81 -9.47
CA MET A 231 -28.62 -0.43 -9.05
C MET A 231 -28.53 -0.11 -7.55
N ARG A 232 -29.51 0.60 -6.99
CA ARG A 232 -29.55 0.93 -5.56
C ARG A 232 -29.70 -0.31 -4.67
N ALA A 233 -30.54 -1.26 -5.10
CA ALA A 233 -30.77 -2.50 -4.37
C ALA A 233 -29.55 -3.44 -4.48
N ALA A 234 -28.97 -3.56 -5.68
CA ALA A 234 -27.75 -4.32 -5.91
C ALA A 234 -26.59 -3.80 -5.04
N ARG A 235 -26.39 -2.48 -4.96
CA ARG A 235 -25.35 -1.88 -4.12
C ARG A 235 -25.54 -2.17 -2.63
N ARG A 236 -26.77 -2.01 -2.11
CA ARG A 236 -27.08 -2.33 -0.69
C ARG A 236 -26.84 -3.81 -0.38
N ASN A 237 -27.22 -4.70 -1.29
CA ASN A 237 -26.99 -6.13 -1.13
C ASN A 237 -25.50 -6.48 -1.19
N ALA A 238 -24.71 -5.82 -2.05
CA ALA A 238 -23.26 -5.99 -2.11
C ALA A 238 -22.58 -5.52 -0.82
N GLU A 239 -23.00 -4.39 -0.25
CA GLU A 239 -22.53 -3.89 1.06
C GLU A 239 -22.84 -4.92 2.17
N LYS A 240 -24.09 -5.39 2.26
CA LYS A 240 -24.49 -6.43 3.23
C LYS A 240 -23.71 -7.74 3.05
N GLN A 241 -23.50 -8.18 1.80
CA GLN A 241 -22.68 -9.38 1.52
C GLN A 241 -21.23 -9.20 1.97
N GLY A 242 -20.66 -8.01 1.79
CA GLY A 242 -19.32 -7.67 2.26
C GLY A 242 -19.22 -7.78 3.78
N GLU A 243 -20.16 -7.20 4.52
CA GLU A 243 -20.24 -7.26 5.98
C GLU A 243 -20.33 -8.69 6.50
N LEU A 244 -21.26 -9.49 5.95
CA LEU A 244 -21.45 -10.88 6.36
C LEU A 244 -20.26 -11.78 6.05
N ARG A 245 -19.63 -11.61 4.88
CA ARG A 245 -18.39 -12.33 4.54
C ARG A 245 -17.24 -11.95 5.47
N GLY A 246 -17.17 -10.68 5.86
CA GLY A 246 -16.21 -10.20 6.88
C GLY A 246 -16.45 -10.87 8.23
N ALA A 247 -17.71 -10.95 8.68
CA ALA A 247 -18.08 -11.62 9.93
C ALA A 247 -17.74 -13.12 9.90
N LEU A 248 -17.98 -13.80 8.78
CA LEU A 248 -17.62 -15.22 8.62
C LEU A 248 -16.09 -15.41 8.65
N ALA A 249 -15.34 -14.58 7.92
CA ALA A 249 -13.88 -14.63 7.90
C ALA A 249 -13.30 -14.41 9.31
N GLN A 250 -13.83 -13.43 10.06
CA GLN A 250 -13.46 -13.19 11.44
C GLN A 250 -13.76 -14.41 12.34
N SER A 251 -14.97 -14.98 12.22
CA SER A 251 -15.37 -16.16 13.00
C SER A 251 -14.47 -17.37 12.76
N VAL A 252 -14.08 -17.60 11.50
CA VAL A 252 -13.14 -18.66 11.11
C VAL A 252 -11.74 -18.37 11.65
N THR A 253 -11.24 -17.14 11.48
CA THR A 253 -9.92 -16.74 12.00
C THR A 253 -9.85 -16.91 13.51
N ASP A 254 -10.85 -16.45 14.26
CA ASP A 254 -10.91 -16.59 15.71
C ASP A 254 -10.93 -18.07 16.14
N SER A 255 -11.64 -18.91 15.40
CA SER A 255 -11.72 -20.35 15.67
C SER A 255 -10.39 -21.08 15.38
N VAL A 256 -9.66 -20.65 14.35
CA VAL A 256 -8.35 -21.23 13.97
C VAL A 256 -7.24 -20.74 14.91
N GLN A 257 -7.22 -19.45 15.22
CA GLN A 257 -6.24 -18.89 16.16
C GLN A 257 -6.47 -19.42 17.58
N GLY A 258 -7.73 -19.44 18.03
CA GLY A 258 -8.15 -20.00 19.31
C GLY A 258 -8.39 -21.51 19.27
N ARG A 259 -7.71 -22.26 18.38
CA ARG A 259 -7.97 -23.71 18.20
C ARG A 259 -7.79 -24.51 19.49
N THR A 260 -6.83 -24.12 20.31
CA THR A 260 -6.51 -24.82 21.57
C THR A 260 -7.65 -24.63 22.56
N GLU A 261 -8.22 -23.42 22.62
CA GLU A 261 -9.35 -23.05 23.46
C GLU A 261 -10.64 -23.69 22.95
N VAL A 262 -10.91 -23.61 21.65
CA VAL A 262 -12.11 -24.21 21.03
C VAL A 262 -12.15 -25.72 21.24
N VAL A 263 -11.02 -26.41 21.07
CA VAL A 263 -10.95 -27.86 21.32
C VAL A 263 -10.92 -28.17 22.82
N GLY A 264 -10.14 -27.40 23.60
CA GLY A 264 -9.98 -27.61 25.05
C GLY A 264 -11.29 -27.44 25.82
N TYR A 265 -12.15 -26.51 25.41
CA TYR A 265 -13.48 -26.31 25.99
C TYR A 265 -14.60 -27.09 25.29
N SER A 266 -14.28 -27.94 24.30
CA SER A 266 -15.26 -28.72 23.52
C SER A 266 -16.36 -27.87 22.85
N LEU A 267 -15.99 -26.68 22.34
CA LEU A 267 -16.90 -25.71 21.72
C LEU A 267 -17.03 -25.87 20.20
N GLN A 268 -16.52 -26.95 19.60
CA GLN A 268 -16.46 -27.11 18.13
C GLN A 268 -17.85 -27.01 17.49
N VAL A 269 -18.86 -27.64 18.10
CA VAL A 269 -20.24 -27.68 17.58
C VAL A 269 -20.89 -26.30 17.63
N GLU A 270 -20.67 -25.55 18.71
CA GLU A 270 -21.19 -24.18 18.87
C GLU A 270 -20.53 -23.22 17.86
N ARG A 271 -19.21 -23.30 17.70
CA ARG A 271 -18.49 -22.50 16.69
C ARG A 271 -18.94 -22.84 15.27
N GLN A 272 -19.18 -24.12 14.99
CA GLN A 272 -19.70 -24.57 13.70
C GLN A 272 -21.13 -24.06 13.45
N SER A 273 -22.01 -24.08 14.45
CA SER A 273 -23.39 -23.58 14.30
C SER A 273 -23.43 -22.06 14.11
N GLN A 274 -22.58 -21.31 14.82
CA GLN A 274 -22.42 -19.87 14.63
C GLN A 274 -21.96 -19.54 13.20
N SER A 275 -20.92 -20.22 12.71
CA SER A 275 -20.43 -20.06 11.33
C SER A 275 -21.49 -20.41 10.30
N ARG A 276 -22.28 -21.47 10.55
CA ARG A 276 -23.38 -21.87 9.69
C ARG A 276 -24.50 -20.83 9.65
N GLY A 277 -24.87 -20.23 10.78
CA GLY A 277 -25.87 -19.16 10.84
C GLY A 277 -25.47 -17.94 10.00
N ILE A 278 -24.20 -17.51 10.11
CA ILE A 278 -23.66 -16.45 9.25
C ILE A 278 -23.69 -16.88 7.77
N GLY A 279 -23.34 -18.15 7.49
CA GLY A 279 -23.41 -18.72 6.14
C GLY A 279 -24.82 -18.69 5.54
N GLU A 280 -25.85 -18.99 6.33
CA GLU A 280 -27.26 -18.95 5.90
C GLU A 280 -27.69 -17.52 5.57
N GLU A 281 -27.31 -16.52 6.38
CA GLU A 281 -27.56 -15.10 6.08
C GLU A 281 -26.83 -14.63 4.80
N ILE A 282 -25.62 -15.14 4.55
CA ILE A 282 -24.90 -14.89 3.29
C ILE A 282 -25.69 -15.45 2.11
N VAL A 283 -26.19 -16.68 2.22
CA VAL A 283 -26.98 -17.32 1.15
C VAL A 283 -28.23 -16.50 0.83
N GLU A 284 -28.98 -16.05 1.84
CA GLU A 284 -30.18 -15.21 1.65
C GLU A 284 -29.85 -13.87 0.96
N ALA A 285 -28.73 -13.24 1.37
CA ALA A 285 -28.25 -12.01 0.74
C ALA A 285 -27.77 -12.24 -0.70
N VAL A 286 -27.17 -13.40 -0.99
CA VAL A 286 -26.76 -13.82 -2.34
C VAL A 286 -27.96 -14.09 -3.22
N GLU A 287 -28.98 -14.80 -2.71
CA GLU A 287 -30.20 -15.11 -3.44
C GLU A 287 -30.95 -13.84 -3.86
N SER A 288 -31.11 -12.91 -2.92
CA SER A 288 -31.72 -11.60 -3.19
C SER A 288 -30.96 -10.81 -4.27
N SER A 289 -29.62 -10.85 -4.25
CA SER A 289 -28.78 -10.22 -5.27
C SER A 289 -28.82 -10.96 -6.61
N ALA A 290 -28.92 -12.29 -6.57
CA ALA A 290 -28.98 -13.15 -7.74
C ALA A 290 -30.29 -12.93 -8.51
N MET A 291 -31.42 -12.73 -7.82
CA MET A 291 -32.70 -12.41 -8.45
C MET A 291 -32.66 -11.07 -9.21
N ILE A 292 -32.06 -10.03 -8.62
CA ILE A 292 -31.89 -8.72 -9.28
C ILE A 292 -30.97 -8.84 -10.50
N THR A 293 -29.84 -9.52 -10.34
CA THR A 293 -28.85 -9.73 -11.42
C THR A 293 -29.45 -10.59 -12.54
N GLY A 294 -30.19 -11.64 -12.19
CA GLY A 294 -30.89 -12.52 -13.11
C GLY A 294 -31.95 -11.77 -13.93
N GLY A 295 -32.74 -10.91 -13.28
CA GLY A 295 -33.70 -10.04 -13.97
C GLY A 295 -33.04 -9.08 -14.97
N ARG A 296 -31.91 -8.48 -14.61
CA ARG A 296 -31.11 -7.64 -15.52
C ARG A 296 -30.58 -8.42 -16.71
N LYS A 297 -29.97 -9.60 -16.48
CA LYS A 297 -29.48 -10.49 -17.54
C LYS A 297 -30.61 -10.93 -18.47
N PHE A 298 -31.78 -11.26 -17.94
CA PHE A 298 -32.96 -11.60 -18.73
C PHE A 298 -33.38 -10.44 -19.65
N LEU A 299 -33.48 -9.22 -19.11
CA LEU A 299 -33.80 -8.03 -19.90
C LEU A 299 -32.71 -7.72 -20.95
N SER A 300 -31.43 -7.86 -20.59
CA SER A 300 -30.27 -7.70 -21.47
C SER A 300 -30.32 -8.69 -22.65
N LEU A 301 -30.67 -9.95 -22.39
CA LEU A 301 -30.88 -10.97 -23.42
C LEU A 301 -32.07 -10.60 -24.31
N LEU A 302 -33.20 -10.20 -23.74
CA LEU A 302 -34.40 -9.82 -24.51
C LEU A 302 -34.08 -8.67 -25.48
N VAL A 303 -33.44 -7.59 -25.00
CA VAL A 303 -33.03 -6.46 -25.84
C VAL A 303 -32.06 -6.91 -26.95
N SER A 304 -31.12 -7.80 -26.63
CA SER A 304 -30.12 -8.33 -27.58
C SER A 304 -30.71 -9.20 -28.69
N TRP A 305 -31.90 -9.78 -28.50
CA TRP A 305 -32.60 -10.58 -29.53
C TRP A 305 -33.67 -9.78 -30.27
N VAL A 306 -34.42 -8.93 -29.55
CA VAL A 306 -35.49 -8.12 -30.14
C VAL A 306 -34.93 -7.00 -31.04
N THR A 307 -33.82 -6.35 -30.65
CA THR A 307 -33.28 -5.24 -31.44
C THR A 307 -32.81 -5.68 -32.83
N PRO A 308 -32.01 -6.75 -33.00
CA PRO A 308 -31.62 -7.21 -34.34
C PRO A 308 -32.82 -7.62 -35.20
N LEU A 309 -33.85 -8.25 -34.61
CA LEU A 309 -35.09 -8.56 -35.32
C LEU A 309 -35.82 -7.30 -35.78
N ALA A 310 -35.90 -6.27 -34.93
CA ALA A 310 -36.48 -4.99 -35.30
C ALA A 310 -35.68 -4.29 -36.41
N VAL A 311 -34.34 -4.37 -36.38
CA VAL A 311 -33.47 -3.89 -37.48
C VAL A 311 -33.79 -4.61 -38.79
N PHE A 312 -33.98 -5.94 -38.75
CA PHE A 312 -34.38 -6.71 -39.92
C PHE A 312 -35.76 -6.27 -40.46
N ILE A 313 -36.77 -6.14 -39.58
CA ILE A 313 -38.12 -5.74 -39.97
C ILE A 313 -38.12 -4.34 -40.60
N VAL A 314 -37.37 -3.39 -40.05
CA VAL A 314 -37.26 -2.04 -40.62
C VAL A 314 -36.56 -2.08 -41.98
N GLY A 315 -35.45 -2.81 -42.12
CA GLY A 315 -34.77 -2.94 -43.40
C GLY A 315 -35.62 -3.62 -44.48
N ALA A 316 -36.35 -4.68 -44.12
CA ALA A 316 -37.30 -5.37 -45.01
C ALA A 316 -38.55 -4.54 -45.30
N TRP A 317 -38.93 -3.60 -44.43
CA TRP A 317 -40.03 -2.68 -44.71
C TRP A 317 -39.59 -1.57 -45.69
N GLU A 318 -38.38 -1.05 -45.52
CA GLU A 318 -37.77 -0.09 -46.45
C GLU A 318 -37.61 -0.69 -47.85
N SER A 319 -37.28 -1.99 -47.97
CA SER A 319 -37.19 -2.68 -49.26
C SER A 319 -38.49 -2.71 -50.05
N HIS A 320 -39.63 -2.67 -49.38
CA HIS A 320 -40.97 -2.70 -49.99
C HIS A 320 -41.61 -1.30 -50.12
N GLY A 321 -40.83 -0.22 -50.01
CA GLY A 321 -41.29 1.16 -50.23
C GLY A 321 -41.79 1.88 -48.98
N GLY A 322 -41.44 1.42 -47.78
CA GLY A 322 -41.70 2.13 -46.52
C GLY A 322 -40.92 3.46 -46.39
N PHE A 323 -41.58 4.47 -45.81
CA PHE A 323 -41.15 5.85 -45.52
C PHE A 323 -40.17 6.52 -46.50
N GLY A 324 -40.72 7.22 -47.49
CA GLY A 324 -39.95 8.14 -48.35
C GLY A 324 -39.07 7.39 -49.36
N SER A 325 -39.72 6.89 -50.41
CA SER A 325 -39.12 6.23 -51.58
C SER A 325 -38.21 7.15 -52.41
N GLY A 326 -37.12 7.62 -51.80
CA GLY A 326 -36.02 8.37 -52.41
C GLY A 326 -34.64 7.94 -51.91
N ALA A 327 -34.56 6.99 -50.96
CA ALA A 327 -33.29 6.40 -50.50
C ALA A 327 -33.01 5.02 -51.12
N ALA A 328 -33.94 4.47 -51.91
CA ALA A 328 -33.65 3.35 -52.78
C ALA A 328 -32.59 3.81 -53.79
N THR A 329 -31.42 3.14 -53.78
CA THR A 329 -30.29 3.30 -54.70
C THR A 329 -29.34 4.49 -54.48
N ARG A 330 -28.63 4.53 -53.35
CA ARG A 330 -27.26 5.09 -53.33
C ARG A 330 -26.29 4.07 -53.94
N TYR A 331 -26.22 4.05 -55.27
CA TYR A 331 -25.11 3.45 -56.00
C TYR A 331 -23.85 4.28 -55.75
N VAL A 332 -22.84 3.71 -55.08
CA VAL A 332 -21.46 4.15 -55.32
C VAL A 332 -21.02 3.49 -56.62
N ALA A 333 -21.34 4.14 -57.74
CA ALA A 333 -20.70 3.84 -59.02
C ALA A 333 -19.23 4.30 -58.92
N ALA A 334 -18.36 3.42 -58.44
CA ALA A 334 -16.92 3.59 -58.54
C ALA A 334 -16.42 2.58 -59.58
N GLU A 335 -16.28 3.03 -60.83
CA GLU A 335 -15.56 2.30 -61.87
C GLU A 335 -14.11 2.12 -61.42
N GLY A 336 -13.76 0.95 -60.87
CA GLY A 336 -12.40 0.68 -60.42
C GLY A 336 -12.07 -0.80 -60.52
N THR A 337 -11.07 -1.17 -61.35
CA THR A 337 -10.70 -2.56 -61.65
C THR A 337 -9.92 -3.27 -60.53
N GLY A 338 -10.35 -3.15 -59.27
CA GLY A 338 -9.74 -3.79 -58.10
C GLY A 338 -10.78 -4.44 -57.17
N VAL A 339 -10.35 -4.93 -56.00
CA VAL A 339 -11.24 -5.54 -54.98
C VAL A 339 -12.44 -4.65 -54.65
N LEU A 340 -12.28 -3.31 -54.69
CA LEU A 340 -13.37 -2.34 -54.51
C LEU A 340 -14.41 -2.32 -55.65
N GLY A 341 -14.02 -2.54 -56.92
CA GLY A 341 -14.98 -2.59 -58.03
C GLY A 341 -15.65 -3.94 -58.24
N MET A 342 -15.17 -4.99 -57.55
CA MET A 342 -15.97 -6.21 -57.39
C MET A 342 -17.26 -5.93 -56.60
N PHE A 343 -17.27 -4.88 -55.75
CA PHE A 343 -18.44 -4.47 -54.96
C PHE A 343 -19.32 -3.41 -55.64
N SER A 344 -18.82 -2.65 -56.63
CA SER A 344 -19.58 -1.58 -57.30
C SER A 344 -20.65 -2.09 -58.28
N ALA A 345 -20.63 -3.39 -58.60
CA ALA A 345 -21.61 -4.05 -59.47
C ALA A 345 -22.66 -4.88 -58.70
N VAL A 346 -22.55 -4.99 -57.37
CA VAL A 346 -23.50 -5.76 -56.56
C VAL A 346 -24.66 -4.86 -56.17
N THR A 347 -25.74 -4.87 -56.96
CA THR A 347 -27.06 -4.46 -56.48
C THR A 347 -27.49 -5.44 -55.41
N LEU A 348 -27.10 -5.20 -54.16
CA LEU A 348 -27.57 -6.01 -53.04
C LEU A 348 -29.08 -5.89 -52.98
N ASP A 349 -29.77 -7.04 -53.02
CA ASP A 349 -31.19 -7.09 -52.69
C ASP A 349 -31.37 -6.43 -51.30
N PRO A 350 -32.24 -5.42 -51.18
CA PRO A 350 -32.53 -4.79 -49.90
C PRO A 350 -32.86 -5.77 -48.76
N THR A 351 -33.42 -6.95 -49.06
CA THR A 351 -33.67 -8.00 -48.04
C THR A 351 -32.38 -8.62 -47.51
N VAL A 352 -31.36 -8.76 -48.36
CA VAL A 352 -30.02 -9.24 -48.00
C VAL A 352 -29.30 -8.22 -47.13
N LEU A 353 -29.42 -6.93 -47.48
CA LEU A 353 -28.88 -5.85 -46.66
C LEU A 353 -29.50 -5.84 -45.26
N ALA A 354 -30.82 -6.08 -45.15
CA ALA A 354 -31.51 -6.23 -43.87
C ALA A 354 -31.01 -7.43 -43.07
N ALA A 355 -30.77 -8.59 -43.72
CA ALA A 355 -30.24 -9.79 -43.08
C ALA A 355 -28.79 -9.60 -42.55
N VAL A 356 -27.95 -8.93 -43.33
CA VAL A 356 -26.56 -8.59 -42.93
C VAL A 356 -26.57 -7.63 -41.75
N ALA A 357 -27.40 -6.59 -41.82
CA ALA A 357 -27.55 -5.63 -40.74
C ALA A 357 -28.11 -6.28 -39.46
N MET A 358 -29.00 -7.27 -39.55
CA MET A 358 -29.45 -8.06 -38.39
C MET A 358 -28.27 -8.79 -37.72
N VAL A 359 -27.42 -9.48 -38.50
CA VAL A 359 -26.29 -10.22 -37.94
C VAL A 359 -25.23 -9.28 -37.36
N VAL A 360 -24.94 -8.17 -38.05
CA VAL A 360 -24.07 -7.11 -37.54
C VAL A 360 -24.62 -6.51 -36.25
N ALA A 361 -25.92 -6.20 -36.21
CA ALA A 361 -26.61 -5.73 -35.01
C ALA A 361 -26.45 -6.74 -33.86
N PHE A 362 -26.75 -8.02 -34.09
CA PHE A 362 -26.63 -9.07 -33.08
C PHE A 362 -25.21 -9.19 -32.51
N ARG A 363 -24.17 -9.08 -33.36
CA ARG A 363 -22.77 -9.11 -32.90
C ARG A 363 -22.35 -7.87 -32.13
N THR A 364 -22.96 -6.73 -32.42
CA THR A 364 -22.70 -5.46 -31.73
C THR A 364 -23.13 -5.49 -30.25
N PHE A 365 -24.07 -6.36 -29.89
CA PHE A 365 -24.49 -6.58 -28.51
C PHE A 365 -23.49 -7.38 -27.65
N GLN A 366 -22.42 -7.96 -28.22
CA GLN A 366 -21.43 -8.69 -27.42
C GLN A 366 -20.51 -7.77 -26.58
N PRO A 367 -19.83 -6.76 -27.16
CA PRO A 367 -19.00 -5.81 -26.40
C PRO A 367 -19.77 -5.08 -25.28
N SER A 368 -21.05 -4.80 -25.49
CA SER A 368 -21.89 -4.13 -24.48
C SER A 368 -22.25 -5.04 -23.29
N LYS A 369 -22.29 -6.37 -23.48
CA LYS A 369 -22.54 -7.33 -22.37
C LYS A 369 -21.37 -7.39 -21.38
N GLU A 370 -20.14 -7.21 -21.87
CA GLU A 370 -18.94 -7.17 -21.01
C GLU A 370 -19.02 -5.99 -20.01
N PHE A 371 -19.68 -4.88 -20.40
CA PHE A 371 -19.94 -3.74 -19.52
C PHE A 371 -20.83 -4.07 -18.31
N GLU A 372 -21.73 -5.05 -18.44
CA GLU A 372 -22.59 -5.50 -17.35
C GLU A 372 -21.79 -6.29 -16.30
N GLU A 373 -20.85 -7.13 -16.75
CA GLU A 373 -19.97 -7.93 -15.88
C GLU A 373 -18.90 -7.09 -15.19
N LEU A 374 -18.45 -5.99 -15.82
CA LEU A 374 -17.50 -5.04 -15.26
C LEU A 374 -17.95 -4.44 -13.92
N GLN A 375 -19.25 -4.22 -13.72
CA GLN A 375 -19.75 -3.54 -12.52
C GLN A 375 -19.47 -4.30 -11.22
N GLN A 376 -19.65 -5.62 -11.22
CA GLN A 376 -19.45 -6.46 -10.02
C GLN A 376 -17.98 -6.55 -9.65
N THR A 377 -17.12 -6.69 -10.66
CA THR A 377 -15.67 -6.81 -10.48
C THR A 377 -15.06 -5.51 -9.94
N LEU A 378 -15.54 -4.37 -10.45
CA LEU A 378 -15.06 -3.04 -10.07
C LEU A 378 -15.29 -2.69 -8.60
N ASP A 379 -16.38 -3.13 -7.99
CA ASP A 379 -16.70 -2.79 -6.59
C ASP A 379 -15.61 -3.28 -5.63
N SER A 380 -15.13 -4.51 -5.85
CA SER A 380 -14.05 -5.09 -5.05
C SER A 380 -12.70 -4.39 -5.29
N THR A 381 -12.41 -4.04 -6.54
CA THR A 381 -11.21 -3.30 -6.94
C THR A 381 -11.18 -1.90 -6.34
N PHE A 382 -12.30 -1.17 -6.35
CA PHE A 382 -12.39 0.16 -5.76
C PHE A 382 -12.28 0.11 -4.22
N ALA A 383 -12.81 -0.92 -3.56
CA ALA A 383 -12.62 -1.09 -2.12
C ALA A 383 -11.15 -1.32 -1.75
N SER A 384 -10.41 -2.11 -2.54
CA SER A 384 -8.95 -2.27 -2.37
C SER A 384 -8.18 -0.98 -2.68
N ALA A 385 -8.58 -0.27 -3.74
CA ALA A 385 -7.98 1.03 -4.09
C ALA A 385 -8.20 2.07 -2.99
N GLU A 386 -9.37 2.09 -2.35
CA GLU A 386 -9.69 2.99 -1.25
C GLU A 386 -8.79 2.75 -0.03
N ARG A 387 -8.62 1.49 0.38
CA ARG A 387 -7.71 1.14 1.50
C ARG A 387 -6.27 1.58 1.24
N LEU A 388 -5.79 1.40 0.01
CA LEU A 388 -4.44 1.84 -0.39
C LEU A 388 -4.34 3.37 -0.52
N PHE A 389 -5.38 4.02 -1.03
CA PHE A 389 -5.43 5.47 -1.15
C PHE A 389 -5.38 6.12 0.22
N THR A 390 -6.25 5.72 1.15
CA THR A 390 -6.24 6.24 2.52
C THR A 390 -4.88 6.04 3.18
N LEU A 391 -4.27 4.87 3.02
CA LEU A 391 -2.95 4.57 3.56
C LEU A 391 -1.83 5.46 2.98
N THR A 392 -1.90 5.79 1.69
CA THR A 392 -0.88 6.63 1.02
C THR A 392 -1.13 8.14 1.13
N GLN A 393 -2.30 8.55 1.62
CA GLN A 393 -2.67 9.95 1.80
C GLN A 393 -2.65 10.38 3.26
N GLN A 394 -2.44 9.46 4.20
CA GLN A 394 -2.15 9.82 5.58
C GLN A 394 -0.90 10.71 5.63
N GLU A 395 -1.05 11.87 6.26
CA GLU A 395 0.10 12.73 6.53
C GLU A 395 1.06 12.01 7.46
N PRO A 396 2.38 12.12 7.24
CA PRO A 396 3.37 11.60 8.18
C PRO A 396 3.12 12.11 9.60
N LEU A 397 3.11 11.20 10.57
CA LEU A 397 3.02 11.54 12.00
C LEU A 397 4.17 12.47 12.44
N VAL A 398 5.34 12.35 11.80
CA VAL A 398 6.51 13.20 12.01
C VAL A 398 6.91 13.75 10.64
N LYS A 399 6.90 15.07 10.50
CA LYS A 399 7.38 15.77 9.30
C LYS A 399 8.88 16.05 9.46
N ASP A 400 9.67 15.76 8.41
CA ASP A 400 11.10 16.08 8.40
C ASP A 400 11.29 17.56 8.02
N ASP A 401 10.87 18.46 8.92
CA ASP A 401 10.96 19.92 8.71
C ASP A 401 12.41 20.39 8.51
N GLY A 402 13.40 19.56 8.88
CA GLY A 402 14.82 19.81 8.63
C GLY A 402 15.29 19.49 7.21
N ALA A 403 14.54 18.70 6.43
CA ALA A 403 14.90 18.34 5.05
C ALA A 403 14.50 19.40 4.02
N ASP A 404 13.42 20.15 4.27
CA ASP A 404 12.96 21.24 3.39
C ASP A 404 13.79 22.53 3.53
N VAL A 405 14.66 22.62 4.55
CA VAL A 405 15.61 23.73 4.70
C VAL A 405 16.84 23.48 3.82
N ALA A 406 16.68 23.65 2.51
CA ALA A 406 17.76 23.73 1.52
C ALA A 406 18.76 24.88 1.77
N SER A 407 18.80 25.47 2.97
CA SER A 407 19.64 26.61 3.34
C SER A 407 19.94 26.73 4.84
N GLY A 408 19.80 25.68 5.68
CA GLY A 408 20.03 25.86 7.13
C GLY A 408 19.69 24.74 8.10
N ALA A 409 19.60 23.47 7.69
CA ALA A 409 19.55 22.35 8.64
C ALA A 409 20.77 22.47 9.59
N ARG A 410 20.51 22.69 10.89
CA ARG A 410 21.58 22.85 11.88
C ARG A 410 22.14 21.48 12.22
N GLN A 411 23.46 21.36 12.12
CA GLN A 411 24.20 20.15 12.43
C GLN A 411 24.18 19.87 13.93
N LEU A 412 24.08 18.59 14.30
CA LEU A 412 24.18 18.15 15.69
C LEU A 412 25.51 18.60 16.30
N PRO A 413 25.53 18.89 17.62
CA PRO A 413 26.76 19.22 18.33
C PRO A 413 27.89 18.21 18.09
N VAL A 414 29.12 18.72 17.98
CA VAL A 414 30.32 17.89 17.92
C VAL A 414 30.63 17.40 19.33
N GLY A 415 30.87 16.09 19.49
CA GLY A 415 31.15 15.47 20.79
C GLY A 415 30.05 14.54 21.28
N ALA A 416 30.06 14.25 22.58
CA ALA A 416 29.05 13.42 23.23
C ALA A 416 27.69 14.15 23.25
N LEU A 417 26.61 13.41 23.00
CA LEU A 417 25.25 13.96 22.90
C LEU A 417 24.39 13.51 24.07
N GLY A 418 23.74 14.45 24.73
CA GLY A 418 22.70 14.20 25.71
C GLY A 418 21.32 14.59 25.17
N PHE A 419 20.28 14.28 25.95
CA PHE A 419 18.91 14.73 25.68
C PHE A 419 18.30 15.33 26.93
N SER A 420 17.41 16.30 26.77
CA SER A 420 16.56 16.80 27.84
C SER A 420 15.12 16.88 27.36
N MET A 421 14.21 16.36 28.17
CA MET A 421 12.77 16.46 27.98
C MET A 421 12.22 17.47 28.98
N ARG A 422 11.37 18.39 28.51
CA ARG A 422 10.77 19.44 29.34
C ARG A 422 9.26 19.40 29.21
N ASP A 423 8.60 19.04 30.31
CA ASP A 423 7.15 19.03 30.50
C ASP A 423 6.43 18.27 29.38
N VAL A 424 7.00 17.15 28.96
CA VAL A 424 6.54 16.40 27.79
C VAL A 424 5.26 15.63 28.12
N THR A 425 4.21 15.93 27.37
CA THR A 425 2.96 15.16 27.38
C THR A 425 2.76 14.53 26.01
N TYR A 426 2.42 13.24 25.99
CA TYR A 426 2.20 12.50 24.75
C TYR A 426 1.15 11.41 24.92
N ALA A 427 0.20 11.35 23.98
CA ALA A 427 -0.77 10.29 23.82
C ALA A 427 -0.57 9.59 22.47
N TYR A 428 -0.69 8.26 22.46
CA TYR A 428 -0.65 7.53 21.18
C TYR A 428 -1.88 7.90 20.34
N PRO A 429 -1.72 8.07 19.02
CA PRO A 429 -2.84 8.28 18.10
C PRO A 429 -3.89 7.18 18.25
N ASP A 430 -5.17 7.56 18.09
CA ASP A 430 -6.32 6.65 18.11
C ASP A 430 -6.49 5.81 19.40
N CYS A 431 -5.91 6.25 20.52
CA CYS A 431 -6.12 5.64 21.83
C CYS A 431 -7.05 6.49 22.71
N ASP A 432 -8.23 5.99 23.05
CA ASP A 432 -9.15 6.57 24.06
C ASP A 432 -8.60 6.49 25.51
N ARG A 433 -7.31 6.18 25.68
CA ARG A 433 -6.66 6.01 26.99
C ARG A 433 -6.06 7.33 27.46
N ALA A 434 -5.78 7.39 28.76
CA ALA A 434 -4.99 8.48 29.34
C ALA A 434 -3.62 8.59 28.61
N PRO A 435 -3.03 9.81 28.54
CA PRO A 435 -1.74 10.01 27.89
C PRO A 435 -0.68 9.06 28.43
N ALA A 436 0.19 8.59 27.55
CA ALA A 436 1.25 7.65 27.90
C ALA A 436 2.38 8.33 28.69
N LEU A 437 2.57 9.64 28.48
CA LEU A 437 3.44 10.50 29.27
C LEU A 437 2.67 11.78 29.66
N VAL A 438 2.89 12.29 30.87
CA VAL A 438 2.22 13.48 31.39
C VAL A 438 3.23 14.38 32.12
N ASP A 439 3.43 15.60 31.63
CA ASP A 439 4.38 16.59 32.16
C ASP A 439 5.76 15.98 32.49
N CYS A 440 6.25 15.13 31.60
CA CYS A 440 7.44 14.33 31.83
C CYS A 440 8.71 15.15 31.55
N SER A 441 9.47 15.43 32.59
CA SER A 441 10.79 16.09 32.51
C SER A 441 11.89 15.09 32.86
N ALA A 442 12.82 14.87 31.95
CA ALA A 442 13.84 13.83 32.03
C ALA A 442 15.17 14.34 31.47
N GLU A 443 16.29 14.01 32.12
CA GLU A 443 17.63 14.38 31.66
C GLU A 443 18.48 13.16 31.33
N PHE A 444 19.14 13.18 30.17
CA PHE A 444 20.06 12.15 29.68
C PHE A 444 21.43 12.79 29.47
N PRO A 445 22.32 12.79 30.48
CA PRO A 445 23.60 13.48 30.39
C PRO A 445 24.51 12.91 29.29
N ALA A 446 25.22 13.80 28.58
CA ALA A 446 26.13 13.41 27.51
C ALA A 446 27.29 12.52 28.04
N GLY A 447 27.60 11.43 27.33
CA GLY A 447 28.70 10.50 27.64
C GLY A 447 28.46 9.58 28.84
N LYS A 448 27.31 9.68 29.50
CA LYS A 448 26.95 8.90 30.69
C LYS A 448 26.10 7.69 30.33
N HIS A 449 26.14 6.67 31.19
CA HIS A 449 25.21 5.53 31.17
C HIS A 449 23.98 5.85 32.03
N THR A 450 22.86 6.09 31.37
CA THR A 450 21.56 6.34 32.01
C THR A 450 20.70 5.09 31.96
N VAL A 451 20.19 4.63 33.11
CA VAL A 451 19.27 3.49 33.19
C VAL A 451 17.86 3.97 33.53
N VAL A 452 16.88 3.60 32.70
CA VAL A 452 15.46 3.92 32.90
C VAL A 452 14.74 2.69 33.46
N VAL A 453 14.19 2.84 34.67
CA VAL A 453 13.49 1.78 35.40
C VAL A 453 12.03 2.17 35.69
N GLY A 454 11.18 1.17 35.85
CA GLY A 454 9.75 1.36 36.11
C GLY A 454 8.93 0.12 35.82
N THR A 455 7.69 0.10 36.29
CA THR A 455 6.75 -1.01 36.06
C THR A 455 6.39 -1.15 34.57
N SER A 456 5.91 -2.33 34.15
CA SER A 456 5.41 -2.50 32.78
C SER A 456 4.24 -1.54 32.52
N GLY A 457 4.25 -0.87 31.37
CA GLY A 457 3.26 0.16 31.05
C GLY A 457 3.50 1.55 31.66
N SER A 458 4.61 1.77 32.39
CA SER A 458 4.90 3.08 33.00
C SER A 458 5.27 4.20 32.01
N GLY A 459 5.53 3.89 30.74
CA GLY A 459 5.89 4.88 29.70
C GLY A 459 7.35 4.84 29.21
N LYS A 460 8.19 3.90 29.70
CA LYS A 460 9.62 3.80 29.32
C LYS A 460 9.86 3.70 27.81
N SER A 461 9.15 2.80 27.13
CA SER A 461 9.28 2.63 25.68
C SER A 461 8.80 3.86 24.90
N THR A 462 7.74 4.53 25.39
CA THR A 462 7.26 5.80 24.84
C THR A 462 8.33 6.88 24.95
N LEU A 463 9.05 6.94 26.07
CA LEU A 463 10.17 7.86 26.26
C LEU A 463 11.23 7.66 25.17
N MET A 464 11.66 6.40 24.95
CA MET A 464 12.66 6.09 23.91
C MET A 464 12.20 6.49 22.51
N GLN A 465 10.91 6.30 22.20
CA GLN A 465 10.34 6.67 20.89
C GLN A 465 10.42 8.18 20.62
N LEU A 466 10.19 9.01 21.63
CA LEU A 466 10.29 10.47 21.50
C LEU A 466 11.75 10.91 21.33
N LEU A 467 12.70 10.27 22.01
CA LEU A 467 14.13 10.54 21.81
C LEU A 467 14.61 10.19 20.39
N MET A 468 14.03 9.15 19.78
CA MET A 468 14.31 8.74 18.39
C MET A 468 13.48 9.52 17.36
N ARG A 469 12.59 10.42 17.80
CA ARG A 469 11.63 11.15 16.98
C ARG A 469 10.80 10.21 16.08
N TYR A 470 10.30 9.12 16.66
CA TYR A 470 9.27 8.29 16.04
C TYR A 470 7.88 8.89 16.22
N ALA A 471 7.71 9.80 17.18
CA ALA A 471 6.59 10.69 17.32
C ALA A 471 7.09 12.03 17.86
N ASP A 472 6.34 13.10 17.61
CA ASP A 472 6.55 14.40 18.26
C ASP A 472 5.58 14.51 19.46
N PRO A 473 5.97 15.19 20.56
CA PRO A 473 5.11 15.32 21.75
C PRO A 473 3.92 16.25 21.50
N ASP A 474 2.79 16.00 22.18
CA ASP A 474 1.58 16.86 22.10
C ASP A 474 1.78 18.21 22.81
N ALA A 475 2.55 18.19 23.91
CA ALA A 475 2.97 19.38 24.65
C ALA A 475 4.38 19.17 25.24
N GLY A 476 5.06 20.27 25.55
CA GLY A 476 6.45 20.25 25.99
C GLY A 476 7.43 20.17 24.82
N ARG A 477 8.71 19.92 25.11
CA ARG A 477 9.74 19.79 24.07
C ARG A 477 10.83 18.79 24.46
N VAL A 478 11.39 18.13 23.44
CA VAL A 478 12.62 17.34 23.56
C VAL A 478 13.75 18.15 22.92
N VAL A 479 14.87 18.27 23.61
CA VAL A 479 16.07 18.98 23.13
C VAL A 479 17.27 18.05 23.13
N VAL A 480 18.15 18.22 22.15
CA VAL A 480 19.51 17.66 22.16
C VAL A 480 20.41 18.62 22.94
N VAL A 481 21.29 18.06 23.77
CA VAL A 481 22.28 18.81 24.54
C VAL A 481 23.67 18.36 24.13
N GLY A 482 24.52 19.28 23.69
CA GLY A 482 25.93 18.99 23.45
C GLY A 482 26.69 18.88 24.77
N GLY A 483 27.53 17.86 24.93
CA GLY A 483 28.46 17.81 26.06
C GLY A 483 29.48 18.93 25.95
N GLY A 484 29.43 19.91 26.86
CA GLY A 484 30.48 20.92 26.98
C GLY A 484 31.76 20.30 27.54
N ASP A 485 32.91 20.71 27.01
CA ASP A 485 34.25 20.44 27.57
C ASP A 485 34.45 21.18 28.92
N GLY A 486 33.59 20.88 29.89
CA GLY A 486 33.45 21.64 31.14
C GLY A 486 34.20 21.07 32.35
N ASP A 487 35.03 20.03 32.18
CA ASP A 487 35.67 19.37 33.34
C ASP A 487 37.16 19.02 33.15
N GLN A 488 37.85 19.67 32.20
CA GLN A 488 39.32 19.53 32.05
C GLN A 488 40.13 20.79 32.39
N ALA A 489 39.51 21.90 32.76
CA ALA A 489 40.21 23.10 33.21
C ALA A 489 40.39 23.10 34.74
N GLY A 490 41.08 22.10 35.28
CA GLY A 490 41.17 21.95 36.74
C GLY A 490 42.19 20.96 37.27
N GLN A 491 43.28 20.66 36.54
CA GLN A 491 44.43 19.96 37.12
C GLN A 491 45.68 20.08 36.25
N GLY A 492 46.74 20.69 36.80
CA GLY A 492 48.12 20.36 36.45
C GLY A 492 48.79 21.16 35.32
N ALA A 493 48.92 22.47 35.48
CA ALA A 493 50.08 23.16 34.93
C ALA A 493 51.25 22.99 35.92
N ASP A 494 51.98 21.89 35.80
CA ASP A 494 53.37 21.86 36.24
C ASP A 494 54.17 20.78 35.50
N GLY A 495 55.46 21.03 35.34
CA GLY A 495 56.26 20.53 34.23
C GLY A 495 56.71 19.06 34.29
N THR A 496 57.17 18.61 33.12
CA THR A 496 58.17 17.56 32.85
C THR A 496 57.74 16.08 32.91
N GLY A 497 57.84 15.36 31.78
CA GLY A 497 57.83 13.89 31.78
C GLY A 497 57.49 13.17 30.47
N ARG A 498 58.51 12.96 29.64
CA ARG A 498 58.76 11.97 28.56
C ARG A 498 57.89 10.68 28.45
N ALA A 499 57.72 10.24 27.19
CA ALA A 499 57.50 8.85 26.66
C ALA A 499 56.06 8.27 26.71
N ALA A 500 55.52 7.50 25.76
CA ALA A 500 56.02 6.87 24.53
C ALA A 500 54.83 6.61 23.56
N GLY A 501 54.97 7.01 22.30
CA GLY A 501 54.17 6.50 21.19
C GLY A 501 54.94 5.38 20.51
N GLY A 502 54.41 4.16 20.58
CA GLY A 502 54.89 3.01 19.82
C GLY A 502 53.92 2.71 18.70
N GLY A 503 54.28 3.10 17.48
CA GLY A 503 53.62 2.62 16.26
C GLY A 503 54.05 1.19 15.94
N LEU A 504 53.31 0.55 15.04
CA LEU A 504 53.85 -0.49 14.17
C LEU A 504 53.22 -0.31 12.78
N GLU A 505 53.93 0.42 11.92
CA GLU A 505 53.90 0.25 10.48
C GLU A 505 54.86 -0.89 10.09
N CYS A 506 54.49 -1.63 9.04
CA CYS A 506 55.41 -2.16 8.02
C CYS A 506 54.60 -2.16 6.71
N ALA A 507 54.93 -1.28 5.77
CA ALA A 507 55.71 -1.54 4.54
C ALA A 507 54.96 -2.46 3.55
N GLY A 508 54.74 -2.14 2.27
CA GLY A 508 55.27 -1.10 1.39
C GLY A 508 55.74 -1.76 0.08
N GLU A 509 54.97 -1.61 -1.00
CA GLU A 509 55.28 -1.88 -2.43
C GLU A 509 53.99 -1.52 -3.21
N GLY A 510 53.91 -0.82 -4.33
CA GLY A 510 54.85 -0.20 -5.25
C GLY A 510 54.09 0.04 -6.58
N ALA A 511 54.10 1.30 -7.04
CA ALA A 511 53.98 1.76 -8.43
C ALA A 511 52.63 1.86 -9.21
N THR A 512 52.58 2.96 -9.99
CA THR A 512 51.74 3.33 -11.16
C THR A 512 50.32 3.84 -10.84
N GLY A 513 49.78 4.95 -11.37
CA GLY A 513 50.20 5.93 -12.38
C GLY A 513 48.93 6.54 -13.02
N GLY A 514 48.84 7.87 -13.17
CA GLY A 514 47.81 8.60 -13.95
C GLY A 514 46.40 8.60 -13.33
N GLU A 515 45.51 9.57 -13.50
CA GLU A 515 45.43 10.73 -14.38
C GLU A 515 44.40 11.72 -13.79
N VAL A 516 44.60 12.98 -14.17
CA VAL A 516 43.76 14.14 -13.89
C VAL A 516 42.54 14.14 -14.81
N ALA A 517 41.36 14.50 -14.30
CA ALA A 517 40.31 15.09 -15.14
C ALA A 517 39.35 15.95 -14.31
N SER A 518 39.67 17.23 -14.26
CA SER A 518 38.75 18.33 -14.01
C SER A 518 37.75 18.46 -15.17
N ALA A 519 36.47 18.70 -14.87
CA ALA A 519 35.55 19.34 -15.80
C ALA A 519 34.68 20.33 -15.03
N GLY A 520 35.01 21.60 -15.19
CA GLY A 520 34.14 22.72 -14.87
C GLY A 520 33.67 23.37 -16.16
N GLU A 521 32.36 23.59 -16.26
CA GLU A 521 31.67 24.56 -17.11
C GLU A 521 30.44 24.95 -16.26
N GLY A 522 30.12 26.19 -15.91
CA GLY A 522 30.34 27.44 -16.63
C GLY A 522 29.04 27.84 -17.32
N ALA A 523 28.12 28.51 -16.61
CA ALA A 523 27.10 29.35 -17.24
C ALA A 523 26.49 30.33 -16.23
N SER A 524 26.96 31.57 -16.34
CA SER A 524 26.40 32.79 -15.80
C SER A 524 25.04 33.13 -16.42
N GLY A 525 24.13 33.67 -15.63
CA GLY A 525 22.94 34.37 -16.10
C GLY A 525 22.35 35.16 -14.95
N GLY A 526 22.82 36.39 -14.77
CA GLY A 526 22.23 37.34 -13.83
C GLY A 526 21.01 38.01 -14.45
N GLU A 527 19.99 38.24 -13.63
CA GLU A 527 18.99 39.28 -13.86
C GLU A 527 18.45 39.79 -12.52
N THR A 528 18.12 41.07 -12.54
CA THR A 528 18.05 42.02 -11.44
C THR A 528 16.68 42.13 -10.77
N ALA A 529 16.70 42.35 -9.45
CA ALA A 529 15.92 43.29 -8.65
C ALA A 529 14.42 43.58 -8.95
N SER A 530 13.57 43.32 -7.96
CA SER A 530 12.64 44.30 -7.33
C SER A 530 12.18 43.70 -5.99
N ALA A 531 12.45 44.28 -4.81
CA ALA A 531 11.96 45.54 -4.24
C ALA A 531 10.42 45.59 -4.12
N GLY A 532 9.91 45.27 -2.93
CA GLY A 532 8.52 45.44 -2.51
C GLY A 532 8.44 45.50 -0.98
N GLU A 533 8.46 46.73 -0.46
CA GLU A 533 8.17 47.09 0.94
C GLU A 533 6.66 47.00 1.26
N GLY A 534 6.35 46.77 2.54
CA GLY A 534 5.02 46.95 3.15
C GLY A 534 4.94 46.20 4.50
N ALA A 535 5.35 46.83 5.61
CA ALA A 535 4.48 47.51 6.59
C ALA A 535 3.50 46.53 7.31
N SER A 536 3.80 46.05 8.53
CA SER A 536 3.59 46.67 9.86
C SER A 536 2.14 46.59 10.42
N GLY A 537 2.02 46.06 11.64
CA GLY A 537 0.84 46.10 12.53
C GLY A 537 0.72 44.77 13.31
N GLY A 538 1.15 44.68 14.57
CA GLY A 538 0.38 45.03 15.79
C GLY A 538 -0.54 43.85 16.15
N GLU A 539 -0.51 43.20 17.31
CA GLU A 539 -0.47 43.69 18.69
C GLU A 539 0.02 42.60 19.65
N ALA A 540 0.67 43.07 20.72
CA ALA A 540 1.04 42.30 21.90
C ALA A 540 -0.15 42.17 22.87
N ALA A 541 -0.23 41.04 23.56
CA ALA A 541 -0.95 40.94 24.83
C ALA A 541 -0.08 40.16 25.83
N SER A 542 0.56 40.93 26.71
CA SER A 542 1.26 40.49 27.92
C SER A 542 0.26 40.30 29.07
N ALA A 543 0.50 39.29 29.92
CA ALA A 543 0.66 39.42 31.38
C ALA A 543 0.20 38.16 32.12
N GLY A 544 1.06 37.62 32.98
CA GLY A 544 0.72 36.61 33.98
C GLY A 544 1.91 35.78 34.43
N GLU A 545 2.92 36.43 35.01
CA GLU A 545 4.13 35.81 35.55
C GLU A 545 4.11 35.83 37.09
N GLY A 546 4.60 34.75 37.71
CA GLY A 546 4.82 34.57 39.14
C GLY A 546 4.25 33.23 39.64
N ALA A 547 4.98 32.32 40.29
CA ALA A 547 6.34 32.35 40.82
C ALA A 547 6.74 30.90 41.11
N ASP A 548 7.97 30.51 40.77
CA ASP A 548 8.86 29.58 41.48
C ASP A 548 9.99 29.16 40.53
N ASP A 549 10.84 30.13 40.21
CA ASP A 549 12.03 29.94 39.38
C ASP A 549 13.24 30.42 40.18
N LYS A 550 13.73 29.56 41.08
CA LYS A 550 14.91 29.83 41.92
C LYS A 550 15.81 28.61 42.06
N VAL A 551 16.14 27.90 40.99
CA VAL A 551 17.35 27.05 40.94
C VAL A 551 17.91 26.92 39.51
N PHE A 552 18.23 28.00 38.80
CA PHE A 552 19.10 27.88 37.61
C PHE A 552 19.96 29.14 37.46
N ASN A 553 21.23 29.03 37.88
CA ASN A 553 22.22 30.08 37.69
C ASN A 553 22.68 30.05 36.23
N GLY A 554 22.69 31.22 35.58
CA GLY A 554 22.90 31.35 34.15
C GLY A 554 24.36 31.27 33.70
N SER A 555 24.65 30.37 32.76
CA SER A 555 25.72 30.52 31.75
C SER A 555 25.62 29.58 30.54
N ASP A 556 24.80 28.53 30.54
CA ASP A 556 24.78 27.48 29.47
C ASP A 556 23.60 27.52 28.48
N ARG A 557 22.91 28.66 28.32
CA ARG A 557 21.76 28.79 27.39
C ARG A 557 22.08 28.63 25.88
N LYS A 558 23.30 28.26 25.50
CA LYS A 558 23.78 28.23 24.10
C LYS A 558 23.78 26.86 23.41
N LEU A 559 23.39 25.77 24.07
CA LEU A 559 23.56 24.40 23.54
C LEU A 559 22.30 23.51 23.53
N GLU A 560 21.11 24.09 23.77
CA GLU A 560 19.86 23.34 23.78
C GLU A 560 19.12 23.54 22.45
N GLU A 561 19.15 22.52 21.60
CA GLU A 561 18.48 22.56 20.30
C GLU A 561 17.23 21.68 20.32
N PRO A 562 16.03 22.19 19.94
CA PRO A 562 14.85 21.35 19.78
C PRO A 562 15.11 20.21 18.81
N LEU A 563 14.69 19.00 19.17
CA LEU A 563 14.83 17.81 18.32
C LEU A 563 14.15 17.99 16.95
N THR A 564 13.17 18.89 16.88
CA THR A 564 12.39 19.20 15.68
C THR A 564 13.18 19.93 14.60
N THR A 565 14.25 20.64 14.97
CA THR A 565 15.08 21.42 14.02
C THR A 565 16.21 20.61 13.38
N VAL A 566 16.45 19.39 13.85
CA VAL A 566 17.44 18.46 13.29
C VAL A 566 16.77 17.57 12.25
N SER A 567 17.45 17.33 11.12
CA SER A 567 16.94 16.41 10.11
C SER A 567 16.80 14.98 10.65
N LEU A 568 15.75 14.26 10.26
CA LEU A 568 15.53 12.89 10.74
C LEU A 568 16.66 11.95 10.33
N GLN A 569 17.24 12.16 9.14
CA GLN A 569 18.36 11.38 8.65
C GLN A 569 19.60 11.56 9.56
N GLU A 570 19.93 12.79 9.93
CA GLU A 570 21.09 13.08 10.78
C GLU A 570 20.89 12.52 12.19
N LEU A 571 19.72 12.73 12.81
CA LEU A 571 19.38 12.18 14.12
C LEU A 571 19.49 10.64 14.12
N ARG A 572 18.86 9.97 13.16
CA ARG A 572 18.81 8.50 13.11
C ARG A 572 20.13 7.86 12.66
N SER A 573 21.00 8.60 11.98
CA SER A 573 22.38 8.14 11.70
C SER A 573 23.28 8.23 12.94
N THR A 574 22.92 9.07 13.91
CA THR A 574 23.72 9.35 15.10
C THR A 574 23.29 8.51 16.32
N VAL A 575 21.98 8.27 16.45
CA VAL A 575 21.37 7.46 17.49
C VAL A 575 21.17 6.04 16.98
N THR A 576 21.79 5.06 17.64
CA THR A 576 21.57 3.64 17.34
C THR A 576 20.67 3.02 18.40
N TYR A 577 19.65 2.28 17.95
CA TYR A 577 18.66 1.64 18.81
C TYR A 577 18.73 0.11 18.70
N VAL A 578 18.72 -0.55 19.86
CA VAL A 578 18.55 -2.00 19.97
C VAL A 578 17.21 -2.26 20.65
N SER A 579 16.24 -2.75 19.88
CA SER A 579 14.90 -3.09 20.36
C SER A 579 14.88 -4.35 21.23
N GLN A 580 13.90 -4.45 22.13
CA GLN A 580 13.62 -5.65 22.94
C GLN A 580 13.50 -6.94 22.11
N VAL A 581 12.82 -6.85 20.95
CA VAL A 581 12.67 -7.96 20.00
C VAL A 581 13.34 -7.58 18.69
N PRO A 582 14.65 -7.84 18.53
CA PRO A 582 15.37 -7.42 17.34
C PRO A 582 14.95 -8.21 16.11
N PHE A 583 14.82 -7.48 15.00
CA PHE A 583 14.63 -8.08 13.69
C PHE A 583 15.98 -8.40 13.04
N LEU A 584 16.14 -9.64 12.60
CA LEU A 584 17.26 -10.10 11.77
C LEU A 584 16.73 -10.42 10.38
N PHE A 585 17.41 -9.93 9.37
CA PHE A 585 17.02 -10.13 7.98
C PHE A 585 17.48 -11.52 7.52
N ASN A 586 16.72 -12.13 6.61
CA ASN A 586 17.07 -13.40 5.96
C ASN A 586 18.25 -13.19 5.00
N ARG A 587 19.42 -13.01 5.59
CA ARG A 587 20.74 -12.76 5.00
C ARG A 587 21.79 -13.44 5.88
N SER A 588 23.05 -13.44 5.46
CA SER A 588 24.16 -13.92 6.31
C SER A 588 24.33 -13.09 7.59
N VAL A 589 25.02 -13.65 8.58
CA VAL A 589 25.43 -12.92 9.79
C VAL A 589 26.24 -11.68 9.39
N ARG A 590 27.18 -11.81 8.45
CA ARG A 590 27.96 -10.71 7.88
C ARG A 590 27.07 -9.61 7.32
N GLU A 591 26.16 -9.95 6.42
CA GLU A 591 25.28 -8.97 5.78
C GLU A 591 24.36 -8.27 6.78
N ASN A 592 23.92 -8.95 7.84
CA ASN A 592 23.18 -8.32 8.93
C ASN A 592 24.04 -7.29 9.68
N LEU A 593 25.29 -7.62 10.01
CA LEU A 593 26.21 -6.71 10.70
C LEU A 593 26.57 -5.50 9.83
N LEU A 594 26.82 -5.71 8.53
CA LEU A 594 27.15 -4.66 7.56
C LEU A 594 26.01 -3.66 7.32
N MET A 595 24.78 -3.96 7.75
CA MET A 595 23.69 -2.96 7.74
C MET A 595 24.00 -1.74 8.61
N GLY A 596 24.79 -1.91 9.68
CA GLY A 596 25.18 -0.81 10.55
C GLY A 596 26.22 0.10 9.90
N ARG A 597 27.16 -0.48 9.15
CA ARG A 597 28.16 0.25 8.36
C ARG A 597 28.61 -0.62 7.18
N PRO A 598 28.15 -0.34 5.94
CA PRO A 598 28.45 -1.16 4.77
C PRO A 598 29.95 -1.30 4.46
N GLU A 599 30.74 -0.28 4.81
CA GLU A 599 32.18 -0.22 4.58
C GLU A 599 33.02 -0.87 5.71
N ALA A 600 32.39 -1.52 6.70
CA ALA A 600 33.10 -2.10 7.83
C ALA A 600 33.98 -3.30 7.41
N LYS A 601 35.21 -3.34 7.91
CA LYS A 601 36.13 -4.45 7.65
C LYS A 601 35.70 -5.69 8.42
N THR A 602 36.05 -6.89 7.94
CA THR A 602 35.77 -8.14 8.65
C THR A 602 36.30 -8.14 10.09
N SER A 603 37.43 -7.46 10.36
CA SER A 603 37.97 -7.28 11.72
C SER A 603 37.05 -6.46 12.63
N ASP A 604 36.39 -5.43 12.10
CA ASP A 604 35.41 -4.63 12.85
C ASP A 604 34.19 -5.48 13.22
N LEU A 605 33.77 -6.37 12.30
CA LEU A 605 32.63 -7.26 12.53
C LEU A 605 32.92 -8.25 13.67
N TRP A 606 34.10 -8.87 13.67
CA TRP A 606 34.50 -9.78 14.74
C TRP A 606 34.72 -9.07 16.08
N ALA A 607 35.28 -7.86 16.08
CA ALA A 607 35.40 -7.06 17.29
C ALA A 607 34.02 -6.74 17.91
N ALA A 608 33.04 -6.38 17.07
CA ALA A 608 31.67 -6.17 17.53
C ALA A 608 31.03 -7.46 18.08
N CYS A 609 31.28 -8.61 17.43
CA CYS A 609 30.82 -9.91 17.92
C CYS A 609 31.45 -10.29 19.27
N GLU A 610 32.72 -9.93 19.48
CA GLU A 610 33.44 -10.19 20.73
C GLU A 610 32.87 -9.35 21.89
N ILE A 611 32.67 -8.05 21.66
CA ILE A 611 32.04 -7.16 22.65
C ILE A 611 30.62 -7.64 23.01
N ALA A 612 29.87 -8.15 22.02
CA ALA A 612 28.54 -8.71 22.22
C ALA A 612 28.53 -10.16 22.75
N HIS A 613 29.70 -10.78 22.95
CA HIS A 613 29.87 -12.19 23.35
C HIS A 613 29.11 -13.18 22.46
N ILE A 614 29.10 -13.01 21.13
CA ILE A 614 28.44 -13.95 20.18
C ILE A 614 29.43 -14.72 19.29
N THR A 615 30.72 -14.39 19.34
CA THR A 615 31.80 -14.99 18.52
C THR A 615 31.76 -16.52 18.50
N GLU A 616 31.78 -17.18 19.66
CA GLU A 616 31.81 -18.64 19.77
C GLU A 616 30.61 -19.30 19.07
N HIS A 617 29.43 -18.65 19.13
CA HIS A 617 28.26 -19.18 18.45
C HIS A 617 28.41 -19.06 16.93
N VAL A 618 28.88 -17.91 16.43
CA VAL A 618 29.07 -17.65 15.01
C VAL A 618 30.13 -18.58 14.43
N GLU A 619 31.24 -18.82 15.12
CA GLU A 619 32.30 -19.74 14.69
C GLU A 619 31.85 -21.19 14.57
N LYS A 620 30.90 -21.63 15.40
CA LYS A 620 30.32 -22.99 15.35
C LYS A 620 29.34 -23.19 14.19
N LEU A 621 28.91 -22.13 13.51
CA LEU A 621 28.05 -22.25 12.34
C LEU A 621 28.84 -22.80 11.15
N GLU A 622 28.17 -23.56 10.28
CA GLU A 622 28.79 -24.25 9.14
C GLU A 622 29.66 -23.34 8.25
N LYS A 623 29.23 -22.09 8.04
CA LYS A 623 29.95 -21.09 7.22
C LYS A 623 30.45 -19.91 8.04
N GLY A 624 30.56 -20.06 9.36
CA GLY A 624 30.96 -18.97 10.25
C GLY A 624 30.04 -17.74 10.10
N ILE A 625 30.67 -16.57 9.94
CA ILE A 625 29.99 -15.28 9.74
C ILE A 625 29.22 -15.18 8.41
N ASP A 626 29.52 -16.05 7.43
CA ASP A 626 28.84 -16.08 6.14
C ASP A 626 27.61 -17.00 6.14
N THR A 627 27.27 -17.58 7.30
CA THR A 627 26.09 -18.42 7.47
C THR A 627 24.79 -17.60 7.37
N PRO A 628 23.82 -18.00 6.53
CA PRO A 628 22.48 -17.42 6.51
C PRO A 628 21.78 -17.57 7.86
N VAL A 629 21.19 -16.48 8.36
CA VAL A 629 20.40 -16.48 9.60
C VAL A 629 19.07 -17.23 9.42
N GLY A 630 18.54 -17.30 8.19
CA GLY A 630 17.27 -17.94 7.85
C GLY A 630 16.05 -17.02 8.00
N GLU A 631 14.87 -17.48 7.58
CA GLU A 631 13.62 -16.72 7.69
C GLU A 631 13.30 -16.41 9.15
N LEU A 632 13.16 -15.11 9.46
CA LEU A 632 12.87 -14.58 10.80
C LEU A 632 13.82 -15.06 11.91
N ALA A 633 15.00 -15.58 11.55
CA ALA A 633 15.94 -16.21 12.46
C ALA A 633 15.31 -17.34 13.31
N GLY A 634 14.43 -18.16 12.72
CA GLY A 634 13.71 -19.20 13.44
C GLY A 634 14.58 -20.24 14.16
N SER A 635 15.84 -20.42 13.73
CA SER A 635 16.82 -21.32 14.35
C SER A 635 17.66 -20.67 15.47
N TRP A 636 17.48 -19.37 15.74
CA TRP A 636 18.26 -18.61 16.73
C TRP A 636 17.47 -18.43 18.03
N SER A 637 18.12 -18.64 19.17
CA SER A 637 17.52 -18.35 20.48
C SER A 637 17.32 -16.84 20.70
N GLY A 638 16.42 -16.46 21.60
CA GLY A 638 16.18 -15.04 21.95
C GLY A 638 17.46 -14.29 22.34
N GLY A 639 18.31 -14.92 23.18
CA GLY A 639 19.59 -14.34 23.60
C GLY A 639 20.65 -14.28 22.49
N GLN A 640 20.62 -15.18 21.50
CA GLN A 640 21.51 -15.09 20.34
C GLN A 640 21.08 -13.94 19.40
N ARG A 641 19.77 -13.80 19.14
CA ARG A 641 19.23 -12.70 18.33
C ARG A 641 19.53 -11.34 18.95
N ALA A 642 19.37 -11.21 20.26
CA ALA A 642 19.72 -10.00 21.02
C ALA A 642 21.20 -9.61 20.89
N ARG A 643 22.11 -10.56 21.09
CA ARG A 643 23.56 -10.32 20.97
C ARG A 643 23.99 -10.00 19.54
N LEU A 644 23.43 -10.65 18.53
CA LEU A 644 23.74 -10.31 17.13
C LEU A 644 23.23 -8.91 16.76
N ALA A 645 22.04 -8.52 17.24
CA ALA A 645 21.53 -7.17 17.05
C ALA A 645 22.38 -6.11 17.76
N LEU A 646 22.87 -6.42 18.96
CA LEU A 646 23.84 -5.60 19.67
C LEU A 646 25.16 -5.48 18.89
N ALA A 647 25.71 -6.58 18.37
CA ALA A 647 26.90 -6.54 17.52
C ALA A 647 26.69 -5.63 16.29
N ARG A 648 25.54 -5.74 15.61
CA ARG A 648 25.15 -4.85 14.50
C ARG A 648 25.12 -3.38 14.93
N ALA A 649 24.61 -3.09 16.13
CA ALA A 649 24.60 -1.74 16.68
C ALA A 649 26.01 -1.23 17.05
N LEU A 650 26.93 -2.09 17.46
CA LEU A 650 28.31 -1.70 17.77
C LEU A 650 29.11 -1.36 16.51
N VAL A 651 28.80 -2.00 15.38
CA VAL A 651 29.44 -1.72 14.08
C VAL A 651 29.15 -0.29 13.60
N THR A 652 28.01 0.31 13.95
CA THR A 652 27.64 1.67 13.52
C THR A 652 28.55 2.76 14.11
N ARG A 653 29.23 2.50 15.24
CA ARG A 653 29.95 3.48 16.06
C ARG A 653 29.05 4.67 16.47
N PRO A 654 28.02 4.43 17.30
CA PRO A 654 27.03 5.45 17.65
C PRO A 654 27.60 6.55 18.55
N LYS A 655 27.03 7.76 18.46
CA LYS A 655 27.22 8.80 19.50
C LYS A 655 26.26 8.61 20.68
N VAL A 656 25.12 7.98 20.42
CA VAL A 656 24.11 7.60 21.42
C VAL A 656 23.66 6.18 21.13
N LEU A 657 23.74 5.30 22.14
CA LEU A 657 23.27 3.93 22.06
C LEU A 657 22.07 3.74 22.99
N ILE A 658 20.90 3.46 22.42
CA ILE A 658 19.68 3.16 23.16
C ILE A 658 19.48 1.65 23.17
N LEU A 659 19.36 1.06 24.36
CA LEU A 659 19.26 -0.37 24.60
C LEU A 659 17.95 -0.68 25.33
N ASP A 660 16.99 -1.26 24.64
CA ASP A 660 15.67 -1.58 25.21
C ASP A 660 15.59 -3.07 25.56
N GLU A 661 15.69 -3.37 26.85
CA GLU A 661 15.62 -4.74 27.40
C GLU A 661 16.54 -5.77 26.70
N TYR A 662 17.66 -5.30 26.15
CA TYR A 662 18.53 -6.09 25.28
C TYR A 662 19.14 -7.33 25.97
N THR A 663 19.17 -7.36 27.31
CA THR A 663 19.64 -8.50 28.11
C THR A 663 18.51 -9.38 28.67
N ALA A 664 17.24 -9.13 28.36
CA ALA A 664 16.11 -9.83 29.00
C ALA A 664 16.15 -11.36 28.83
N HIS A 665 16.62 -11.82 27.69
CA HIS A 665 16.72 -13.24 27.32
C HIS A 665 18.07 -13.90 27.69
N LEU A 666 18.93 -13.19 28.43
CA LEU A 666 20.23 -13.69 28.86
C LEU A 666 20.18 -14.12 30.33
N ASP A 667 20.97 -15.13 30.65
CA ASP A 667 21.26 -15.46 32.05
C ASP A 667 21.95 -14.26 32.74
N PRO A 668 21.83 -14.11 34.08
CA PRO A 668 22.35 -12.95 34.79
C PRO A 668 23.86 -12.73 34.64
N GLU A 669 24.65 -13.80 34.57
CA GLU A 669 26.11 -13.73 34.50
C GLU A 669 26.58 -13.21 33.13
N LEU A 670 26.04 -13.79 32.05
CA LEU A 670 26.30 -13.35 30.69
C LEU A 670 25.79 -11.93 30.45
N ALA A 671 24.62 -11.58 30.98
CA ALA A 671 24.08 -10.21 30.90
C ALA A 671 25.04 -9.19 31.54
N ALA A 672 25.56 -9.47 32.73
CA ALA A 672 26.53 -8.62 33.41
C ALA A 672 27.85 -8.51 32.64
N LYS A 673 28.32 -9.63 32.06
CA LYS A 673 29.53 -9.66 31.23
C LYS A 673 29.37 -8.79 29.98
N VAL A 674 28.24 -8.91 29.28
CA VAL A 674 27.92 -8.09 28.09
C VAL A 674 27.84 -6.61 28.45
N ARG A 675 27.14 -6.22 29.53
CA ARG A 675 27.09 -4.81 30.00
C ARG A 675 28.49 -4.23 30.22
N ARG A 676 29.34 -4.94 30.96
CA ARG A 676 30.72 -4.50 31.23
C ARG A 676 31.52 -4.34 29.94
N SER A 677 31.43 -5.29 29.01
CA SER A 677 32.12 -5.22 27.72
C SER A 677 31.64 -4.04 26.88
N VAL A 678 30.33 -3.78 26.82
CA VAL A 678 29.76 -2.64 26.08
C VAL A 678 30.23 -1.32 26.69
N ARG A 679 30.16 -1.16 28.02
CA ARG A 679 30.60 0.08 28.69
C ARG A 679 32.10 0.31 28.53
N ALA A 680 32.92 -0.74 28.64
CA ALA A 680 34.36 -0.65 28.44
C ALA A 680 34.74 -0.29 26.99
N ALA A 681 34.00 -0.81 26.00
CA ALA A 681 34.22 -0.49 24.60
C ALA A 681 33.78 0.93 24.23
N LEU A 682 32.82 1.50 24.95
CA LEU A 682 32.19 2.80 24.67
C LEU A 682 32.19 3.73 25.90
N PRO A 683 33.36 4.14 26.42
CA PRO A 683 33.45 4.88 27.69
C PRO A 683 32.89 6.31 27.63
N HIS A 684 32.94 6.96 26.46
CA HIS A 684 32.52 8.35 26.27
C HIS A 684 31.22 8.51 25.47
N ILE A 685 30.58 7.39 25.13
CA ILE A 685 29.31 7.39 24.40
C ILE A 685 28.16 7.40 25.39
N THR A 686 27.11 8.15 25.07
CA THR A 686 25.88 8.17 25.85
C THR A 686 25.15 6.84 25.66
N ILE A 687 24.90 6.12 26.75
CA ILE A 687 24.17 4.85 26.73
C ILE A 687 22.87 5.04 27.51
N ILE A 688 21.74 4.76 26.87
CA ILE A 688 20.42 4.81 27.51
C ILE A 688 19.88 3.38 27.55
N GLU A 689 19.86 2.77 28.73
CA GLU A 689 19.38 1.39 28.93
C GLU A 689 18.00 1.40 29.58
N VAL A 690 17.02 0.76 28.94
CA VAL A 690 15.72 0.46 29.53
C VAL A 690 15.74 -0.98 30.02
N THR A 691 15.39 -1.19 31.29
CA THR A 691 15.41 -2.52 31.90
C THR A 691 14.32 -2.67 32.94
N HIS A 692 13.77 -3.88 33.08
CA HIS A 692 12.97 -4.28 34.23
C HIS A 692 13.81 -4.84 35.38
N ARG A 693 15.08 -5.19 35.11
CA ARG A 693 16.04 -5.68 36.12
C ARG A 693 16.69 -4.50 36.81
N VAL A 694 16.03 -3.99 37.84
CA VAL A 694 16.42 -2.81 38.62
C VAL A 694 17.83 -2.94 39.20
N GLN A 695 18.28 -4.16 39.50
CA GLN A 695 19.63 -4.39 40.03
C GLN A 695 20.74 -3.87 39.10
N SER A 696 20.53 -3.87 37.78
CA SER A 696 21.53 -3.35 36.83
C SER A 696 21.63 -1.82 36.82
N ALA A 697 20.68 -1.11 37.42
CA ALA A 697 20.73 0.35 37.57
C ALA A 697 21.75 0.81 38.62
N MET A 698 22.24 -0.09 39.49
CA MET A 698 23.20 0.26 40.55
C MET A 698 24.57 0.65 40.02
N ASP A 699 24.95 0.13 38.85
CA ASP A 699 26.24 0.40 38.19
C ASP A 699 26.15 1.59 37.21
N ALA A 700 24.99 2.24 37.11
CA ALA A 700 24.74 3.33 36.16
C ALA A 700 25.24 4.68 36.68
N ASP A 701 25.69 5.54 35.77
CA ASP A 701 26.05 6.93 36.08
C ASP A 701 24.80 7.75 36.48
N HIS A 702 23.65 7.43 35.87
CA HIS A 702 22.38 8.11 36.10
C HIS A 702 21.21 7.12 36.04
N VAL A 703 20.19 7.33 36.87
CA VAL A 703 19.00 6.49 36.94
C VAL A 703 17.76 7.37 36.84
N ILE A 704 16.79 6.96 36.03
CA ILE A 704 15.48 7.61 35.88
C ILE A 704 14.39 6.61 36.25
N VAL A 705 13.54 6.97 37.21
CA VAL A 705 12.41 6.16 37.66
C VAL A 705 11.13 6.72 37.07
N VAL A 706 10.48 5.92 36.21
CA VAL A 706 9.23 6.27 35.54
C VAL A 706 8.07 5.47 36.12
N ASP A 707 7.02 6.15 36.55
CA ASP A 707 5.78 5.56 37.02
C ASP A 707 4.57 6.31 36.47
N ALA A 708 3.56 5.57 36.01
CA ALA A 708 2.31 6.11 35.46
C ALA A 708 2.48 7.30 34.49
N GLY A 709 3.47 7.24 33.59
CA GLY A 709 3.73 8.27 32.58
C GLY A 709 4.50 9.50 33.09
N ARG A 710 4.98 9.50 34.34
CA ARG A 710 5.75 10.60 34.94
C ARG A 710 7.13 10.14 35.39
N VAL A 711 8.12 11.02 35.32
CA VAL A 711 9.40 10.82 36.02
C VAL A 711 9.19 11.17 37.49
N VAL A 712 9.35 10.18 38.37
CA VAL A 712 9.12 10.34 39.81
C VAL A 712 10.42 10.66 40.53
N GLN A 713 11.54 10.11 40.05
CA GLN A 713 12.88 10.31 40.61
C GLN A 713 13.91 10.23 39.48
N GLN A 714 14.95 11.06 39.55
CA GLN A 714 16.13 10.93 38.71
C GLN A 714 17.37 11.40 39.48
N GLY A 715 18.52 10.76 39.26
CA GLY A 715 19.76 11.05 40.00
C GLY A 715 20.75 9.90 39.93
N THR A 716 21.77 9.89 40.78
CA THR A 716 22.64 8.72 40.94
C THR A 716 21.93 7.63 41.74
N ALA A 717 22.29 6.35 41.56
CA ALA A 717 21.66 5.25 42.30
C ALA A 717 21.75 5.43 43.83
N THR A 718 22.86 6.01 44.33
CA THR A 718 23.07 6.29 45.75
C THR A 718 22.14 7.38 46.28
N GLU A 719 21.93 8.47 45.52
CA GLU A 719 20.96 9.52 45.85
C GLU A 719 19.53 8.99 45.88
N LEU A 720 19.16 8.17 44.90
CA LEU A 720 17.81 7.62 44.78
C LEU A 720 17.47 6.58 45.84
N MET A 721 18.46 5.92 46.43
CA MET A 721 18.26 4.97 47.53
C MET A 721 17.89 5.67 48.84
N ASN A 722 18.24 6.95 49.01
CA ASN A 722 17.96 7.71 50.23
C ASN A 722 17.73 9.21 49.96
N PRO A 723 16.65 9.58 49.25
CA PRO A 723 16.35 10.98 48.99
C PRO A 723 16.05 11.71 50.30
N ASP A 724 16.84 12.73 50.63
CA ASP A 724 16.68 13.59 51.82
C ASP A 724 16.62 12.85 53.18
N GLY A 725 17.19 11.65 53.29
CA GLY A 725 17.12 10.85 54.52
C GLY A 725 15.78 10.12 54.75
N ARG A 726 14.86 10.10 53.76
CA ARG A 726 13.58 9.38 53.84
C ARG A 726 13.75 7.91 53.48
N GLN A 727 13.15 7.01 54.28
CA GLN A 727 13.27 5.55 54.07
C GLN A 727 12.49 5.01 52.86
N ASP A 728 11.53 5.76 52.32
CA ASP A 728 10.58 5.31 51.31
C ASP A 728 10.84 6.00 49.95
N SER A 729 11.68 5.37 49.12
CA SER A 729 12.00 5.84 47.76
C SER A 729 11.38 4.93 46.71
N ALA A 730 10.94 5.51 45.58
CA ALA A 730 10.36 4.73 44.48
C ALA A 730 11.36 3.73 43.91
N PHE A 731 12.62 4.15 43.76
CA PHE A 731 13.72 3.27 43.33
C PHE A 731 13.93 2.07 44.27
N LYS A 732 13.94 2.29 45.59
CA LYS A 732 14.10 1.22 46.59
C LYS A 732 12.92 0.25 46.61
N ARG A 733 11.69 0.74 46.38
CA ARG A 733 10.50 -0.10 46.21
C ARG A 733 10.58 -0.98 44.97
N LEU A 734 11.13 -0.46 43.87
CA LEU A 734 11.36 -1.24 42.65
C LEU A 734 12.46 -2.29 42.87
N LEU A 735 13.58 -1.90 43.49
CA LEU A 735 14.70 -2.80 43.77
C LEU A 735 14.28 -3.98 44.68
N SER A 736 13.50 -3.70 45.74
CA SER A 736 13.00 -4.76 46.63
C SER A 736 11.99 -5.72 45.98
N ARG A 737 11.33 -5.30 44.90
CA ARG A 737 10.43 -6.16 44.11
C ARG A 737 11.18 -7.03 43.09
N ASP A 738 12.33 -6.57 42.60
CA ASP A 738 13.17 -7.28 41.62
C ASP A 738 13.95 -8.45 42.23
N VAL A 739 14.18 -8.44 43.54
CA VAL A 739 14.89 -9.50 44.30
C VAL A 739 13.97 -10.67 44.68
N LYS A 740 12.66 -10.57 44.46
CA LYS A 740 11.66 -11.64 44.68
C LYS A 740 11.27 -12.30 43.38
#